data_AF-A0A8H5EK43-F1
#
_entry.id   AF-A0A8H5EK43-F1
#
_cell.length_a   1.000
_cell.length_b   1.000
_cell.length_c   1.000
_cell.angle_alpha   90.00
_cell.angle_beta   90.00
_cell.angle_gamma   90.00
#
_symmetry.space_group_name_H-M   'P 1'
#
loop_
_entity.id
_entity.type
_entity.pdbx_description
1 polymer ?
#
loop_
_entity_poly.entity_id
_entity_poly.type
_entity_poly.pdbx_seq_one_letter_code
_entity_poly.pdbx_strand_id
1 'polypeptide(L)'
;MGHLSRIWGIKFAQLTEGETLPESPLSLYSFGEDSTSQRWQLNLDISSEKVSGSLKHIETYAVHDGKHLWAHAVVNKGDQTLIATGGADSKISLITQPASLTPAASVSTHELLGLGFDEIAVTLPNLRTLKSVRGKEIFSRYDFISDDRMLVTTNWGRLLLGTFRPALEWREIELEDELNVEFQTCYTLQTIGDGAAILGTTSGKLYYFSESQGVKVLGSVPGKIFNISILSSSVGGLTELIVHIHGTSDSQYFSIDWRTGAVVATADIRGIDKRFVAISAARFREDLIAIGSRHGFLALLRQTGNEFRPILDFRFNTRDAITGLVPLPTTDGQEVPLYFLATSRDTKYRIYEIEDLGDEVRLHLQHEVAAPSGADIEGGWFTQDESPELILYGFKSKNFIVWNETRREEIASVDCGGAHRTFTIAHDSINHNSVRFGYTRATKLYIFSQHSPIHRPLRCGTHGREIRGLSASGRYIATGAEDTTVRIWEYGDERCGTKNSGGLRCVASTKLHISGLQKIHWVGDDYLLSSAGFEEFFVWSVQRLDSQYKGLGILCEAILEDKSPAADLRIMDFDACKVGNGSIIITMVLSNSTLKTYRYTPGEGFHLLARMSYTGACLTQVRHLGVDENGLSALTASTDGHLTTWEVSFGGEVASHALVQVAPVHQSSIKCLDLQPTPEGFLVLTGGDDNGLGVTTLVSMSDESDKRRYTTSSRGIVRKAHAAAINGLVLVQRGGETFGITVSNDQRVRVWRVQVNNVKLVADSYSGVADPGDIAVIGESDGEKVNVVLGGVGAEVWSW
;
A
#
# COMPACT_ATOMS: atom_id res chain seq x y z
N MET A 1 -18.33 -18.24 7.41
CA MET A 1 -19.05 -17.35 6.48
C MET A 1 -18.80 -17.87 5.07
N GLY A 2 -19.77 -17.76 4.16
CA GLY A 2 -19.54 -18.11 2.75
C GLY A 2 -19.05 -16.92 1.93
N HIS A 3 -19.07 -17.08 0.60
CA HIS A 3 -18.81 -15.98 -0.31
C HIS A 3 -19.78 -14.82 -0.09
N LEU A 4 -19.27 -13.60 -0.26
CA LEU A 4 -20.06 -12.37 -0.18
C LEU A 4 -20.83 -12.08 -1.48
N SER A 5 -20.53 -12.84 -2.53
CA SER A 5 -21.03 -12.63 -3.89
C SER A 5 -21.15 -13.96 -4.66
N ARG A 6 -21.36 -13.89 -5.98
CA ARG A 6 -21.55 -15.07 -6.84
C ARG A 6 -20.34 -16.00 -6.80
N ILE A 7 -20.59 -17.30 -6.86
CA ILE A 7 -19.56 -18.34 -7.00
C ILE A 7 -19.40 -18.66 -8.49
N TRP A 8 -18.18 -18.55 -9.02
CA TRP A 8 -17.83 -18.84 -10.42
C TRP A 8 -17.52 -20.31 -10.66
N GLY A 9 -17.00 -21.01 -9.65
CA GLY A 9 -16.63 -22.40 -9.80
C GLY A 9 -16.39 -23.11 -8.48
N ILE A 10 -16.44 -24.43 -8.55
CA ILE A 10 -16.20 -25.35 -7.45
C ILE A 10 -15.32 -26.50 -7.95
N LYS A 11 -14.35 -26.95 -7.13
CA LYS A 11 -13.47 -28.08 -7.43
C LYS A 11 -13.28 -28.96 -6.20
N PHE A 12 -13.38 -30.27 -6.39
CA PHE A 12 -12.95 -31.25 -5.39
C PHE A 12 -11.44 -31.41 -5.47
N ALA A 13 -10.76 -31.52 -4.33
CA ALA A 13 -9.32 -31.77 -4.36
C ALA A 13 -9.00 -33.18 -4.83
N GLN A 14 -9.71 -34.19 -4.31
CA GLN A 14 -9.28 -35.60 -4.34
C GLN A 14 -10.12 -36.53 -5.24
N LEU A 15 -11.17 -36.02 -5.89
CA LEU A 15 -12.06 -36.84 -6.69
C LEU A 15 -11.83 -36.62 -8.19
N THR A 16 -11.56 -37.71 -8.90
CA THR A 16 -11.64 -37.76 -10.36
C THR A 16 -12.95 -38.42 -10.82
N GLU A 17 -13.36 -38.11 -12.05
CA GLU A 17 -14.62 -38.61 -12.61
C GLU A 17 -14.62 -40.14 -12.68
N GLY A 18 -15.58 -40.79 -12.00
CA GLY A 18 -15.70 -42.25 -11.95
C GLY A 18 -15.24 -42.91 -10.65
N GLU A 19 -14.63 -42.17 -9.71
CA GLU A 19 -14.24 -42.69 -8.39
C GLU A 19 -15.43 -42.76 -7.40
N THR A 20 -15.46 -43.80 -6.57
CA THR A 20 -16.41 -43.91 -5.45
C THR A 20 -16.12 -42.86 -4.39
N LEU A 21 -17.18 -42.27 -3.83
CA LEU A 21 -17.07 -41.30 -2.74
C LEU A 21 -16.38 -41.95 -1.53
N PRO A 22 -15.30 -41.36 -1.01
CA PRO A 22 -14.62 -41.89 0.17
C PRO A 22 -15.49 -41.70 1.42
N GLU A 23 -15.34 -42.60 2.40
CA GLU A 23 -15.98 -42.48 3.72
C GLU A 23 -15.40 -41.30 4.55
N SER A 24 -14.30 -40.70 4.11
CA SER A 24 -13.63 -39.58 4.77
C SER A 24 -14.16 -38.21 4.33
N PRO A 25 -14.06 -37.17 5.19
CA PRO A 25 -14.35 -35.79 4.82
C PRO A 25 -13.58 -35.34 3.57
N LEU A 26 -14.29 -34.79 2.59
CA LEU A 26 -13.73 -34.30 1.33
C LEU A 26 -13.33 -32.83 1.44
N SER A 27 -12.18 -32.46 0.85
CA SER A 27 -11.81 -31.06 0.65
C SER A 27 -12.41 -30.51 -0.64
N LEU A 28 -13.15 -29.40 -0.52
CA LEU A 28 -13.82 -28.70 -1.60
C LEU A 28 -13.32 -27.26 -1.66
N TYR A 29 -13.08 -26.75 -2.87
CA TYR A 29 -12.66 -25.36 -3.10
C TYR A 29 -13.72 -24.63 -3.92
N SER A 30 -14.06 -23.42 -3.52
CA SER A 30 -14.94 -22.51 -4.28
C SER A 30 -14.23 -21.21 -4.63
N PHE A 31 -14.61 -20.60 -5.75
CA PHE A 31 -13.98 -19.40 -6.31
C PHE A 31 -15.04 -18.34 -6.59
N GLY A 32 -14.89 -17.16 -6.00
CA GLY A 32 -15.95 -16.14 -5.96
C GLY A 32 -15.72 -14.91 -6.84
N GLU A 33 -16.80 -14.17 -7.06
CA GLU A 33 -16.78 -12.78 -7.55
C GLU A 33 -16.15 -11.83 -6.52
N ASP A 34 -16.11 -12.20 -5.25
CA ASP A 34 -15.48 -11.45 -4.16
C ASP A 34 -13.95 -11.57 -4.16
N SER A 35 -13.36 -12.10 -5.23
CA SER A 35 -11.91 -12.30 -5.38
C SER A 35 -11.30 -13.24 -4.34
N THR A 36 -12.14 -14.06 -3.69
CA THR A 36 -11.68 -15.06 -2.72
C THR A 36 -11.79 -16.48 -3.27
N SER A 37 -10.83 -17.32 -2.86
CA SER A 37 -10.95 -18.77 -2.92
C SER A 37 -11.21 -19.28 -1.50
N GLN A 38 -12.20 -20.16 -1.32
CA GLN A 38 -12.55 -20.69 0.00
C GLN A 38 -12.39 -22.20 0.03
N ARG A 39 -11.77 -22.70 1.10
CA ARG A 39 -11.62 -24.13 1.40
C ARG A 39 -12.74 -24.56 2.34
N TRP A 40 -13.35 -25.69 2.00
CA TRP A 40 -14.43 -26.30 2.76
C TRP A 40 -14.13 -27.76 3.02
N GLN A 41 -14.61 -28.24 4.16
CA GLN A 41 -14.68 -29.65 4.49
C GLN A 41 -16.12 -30.11 4.29
N LEU A 42 -16.32 -31.03 3.35
CA LEU A 42 -17.60 -31.64 3.04
C LEU A 42 -17.65 -33.03 3.68
N ASN A 43 -18.59 -33.23 4.60
CA ASN A 43 -18.90 -34.54 5.16
C ASN A 43 -20.21 -35.02 4.54
N LEU A 44 -20.20 -36.21 3.94
CA LEU A 44 -21.38 -36.84 3.36
C LEU A 44 -21.69 -38.13 4.13
N ASP A 45 -22.96 -38.33 4.41
CA ASP A 45 -23.51 -39.56 4.96
C ASP A 45 -24.54 -40.09 3.96
N ILE A 46 -24.18 -41.17 3.27
CA ILE A 46 -24.93 -41.74 2.16
C ILE A 46 -25.46 -43.10 2.60
N SER A 47 -26.75 -43.14 2.92
CA SER A 47 -27.49 -44.38 3.15
C SER A 47 -28.36 -44.72 1.93
N SER A 48 -28.81 -45.98 1.82
CA SER A 48 -29.68 -46.44 0.73
C SER A 48 -31.01 -45.69 0.61
N GLU A 49 -31.43 -44.96 1.65
CA GLU A 49 -32.72 -44.26 1.72
C GLU A 49 -32.59 -42.73 1.83
N LYS A 50 -31.42 -42.21 2.23
CA LYS A 50 -31.22 -40.77 2.46
C LYS A 50 -29.75 -40.35 2.30
N VAL A 51 -29.54 -39.25 1.59
CA VAL A 51 -28.27 -38.52 1.53
C VAL A 51 -28.35 -37.34 2.49
N SER A 52 -27.42 -37.27 3.44
CA SER A 52 -27.25 -36.11 4.32
C SER A 52 -25.79 -35.68 4.37
N GLY A 53 -25.51 -34.47 4.83
CA GLY A 53 -24.14 -33.99 4.89
C GLY A 53 -24.00 -32.64 5.58
N SER A 54 -22.76 -32.26 5.86
CA SER A 54 -22.40 -30.95 6.40
C SER A 54 -21.24 -30.34 5.61
N LEU A 55 -21.29 -29.03 5.45
CA LEU A 55 -20.21 -28.26 4.84
C LEU A 55 -19.66 -27.29 5.89
N LYS A 56 -18.38 -27.45 6.24
CA LYS A 56 -17.69 -26.61 7.20
C LYS A 56 -16.65 -25.76 6.48
N HIS A 57 -16.74 -24.44 6.67
CA HIS A 57 -15.70 -23.51 6.22
C HIS A 57 -14.40 -23.77 6.98
N ILE A 58 -13.28 -23.84 6.26
CA ILE A 58 -11.95 -24.08 6.84
C ILE A 58 -11.10 -22.83 6.69
N GLU A 59 -10.98 -22.29 5.48
CA GLU A 59 -10.04 -21.22 5.19
C GLU A 59 -10.52 -20.35 4.02
N THR A 60 -10.08 -19.10 3.99
CA THR A 60 -10.34 -18.14 2.90
C THR A 60 -9.01 -17.56 2.43
N TYR A 61 -8.73 -17.67 1.14
CA TYR A 61 -7.59 -17.04 0.47
C TYR A 61 -8.07 -15.83 -0.32
N ALA A 62 -7.63 -14.63 0.07
CA ALA A 62 -7.97 -13.36 -0.58
C ALA A 62 -6.74 -12.78 -1.31
N VAL A 63 -6.30 -13.49 -2.35
CA VAL A 63 -5.01 -13.24 -3.02
C VAL A 63 -5.10 -12.35 -4.27
N HIS A 64 -6.30 -11.86 -4.62
CA HIS A 64 -6.59 -11.01 -5.78
C HIS A 64 -7.28 -9.71 -5.37
N ASP A 65 -7.09 -8.66 -6.17
CA ASP A 65 -7.71 -7.35 -5.99
C ASP A 65 -9.05 -7.23 -6.75
N GLY A 66 -9.95 -6.38 -6.25
CA GLY A 66 -11.20 -6.03 -6.92
C GLY A 66 -12.22 -7.17 -6.97
N LYS A 67 -12.67 -7.55 -8.17
CA LYS A 67 -13.72 -8.56 -8.36
C LYS A 67 -13.28 -9.67 -9.31
N HIS A 68 -13.94 -10.82 -9.19
CA HIS A 68 -13.89 -11.97 -10.10
C HIS A 68 -12.60 -12.79 -10.10
N LEU A 69 -12.73 -14.06 -9.71
CA LEU A 69 -11.79 -15.12 -10.09
C LEU A 69 -12.30 -15.86 -11.33
N TRP A 70 -11.79 -15.46 -12.50
CA TRP A 70 -12.22 -16.02 -13.79
C TRP A 70 -11.63 -17.40 -14.06
N ALA A 71 -10.36 -17.59 -13.71
CA ALA A 71 -9.64 -18.82 -13.97
C ALA A 71 -9.27 -19.51 -12.65
N HIS A 72 -9.42 -20.83 -12.62
CA HIS A 72 -9.01 -21.63 -11.46
C HIS A 72 -8.68 -23.07 -11.87
N ALA A 73 -7.68 -23.66 -11.21
CA ALA A 73 -7.30 -25.06 -11.36
C ALA A 73 -6.89 -25.62 -10.00
N VAL A 74 -7.25 -26.88 -9.74
CA VAL A 74 -6.87 -27.62 -8.52
C VAL A 74 -6.25 -28.93 -8.96
N VAL A 75 -5.05 -29.23 -8.47
CA VAL A 75 -4.30 -30.46 -8.80
C VAL A 75 -3.68 -31.00 -7.52
N ASN A 76 -3.81 -32.30 -7.29
CA ASN A 76 -3.02 -32.99 -6.27
C ASN A 76 -1.69 -33.46 -6.86
N LYS A 77 -0.61 -33.22 -6.13
CA LYS A 77 0.74 -33.68 -6.46
C LYS A 77 1.38 -34.23 -5.20
N GLY A 78 1.44 -35.56 -5.10
CA GLY A 78 1.97 -36.23 -3.90
C GLY A 78 1.15 -35.91 -2.66
N ASP A 79 1.79 -35.33 -1.66
CA ASP A 79 1.21 -34.91 -0.37
C ASP A 79 0.72 -33.45 -0.36
N GLN A 80 0.61 -32.81 -1.53
CA GLN A 80 0.16 -31.42 -1.66
C GLN A 80 -0.99 -31.26 -2.65
N THR A 81 -1.88 -30.33 -2.34
CA THR A 81 -2.88 -29.77 -3.26
C THR A 81 -2.40 -28.39 -3.71
N LEU A 82 -2.27 -28.22 -5.02
CA LEU A 82 -1.91 -26.97 -5.67
C LEU A 82 -3.16 -26.34 -6.27
N ILE A 83 -3.39 -25.06 -5.98
CA ILE A 83 -4.55 -24.30 -6.45
C ILE A 83 -4.03 -23.07 -7.19
N ALA A 84 -4.24 -23.02 -8.49
CA ALA A 84 -3.93 -21.84 -9.30
C ALA A 84 -5.19 -21.00 -9.49
N THR A 85 -5.11 -19.68 -9.32
CA THR A 85 -6.20 -18.73 -9.52
C THR A 85 -5.77 -17.58 -10.43
N GLY A 86 -6.66 -17.14 -11.31
CA GLY A 86 -6.49 -15.97 -12.18
C GLY A 86 -7.66 -15.01 -12.00
N GLY A 87 -7.36 -13.78 -11.61
CA GLY A 87 -8.35 -12.75 -11.30
C GLY A 87 -8.53 -11.74 -12.43
N ALA A 88 -9.56 -10.89 -12.33
CA ALA A 88 -9.73 -9.73 -13.22
C ALA A 88 -8.59 -8.72 -13.06
N ASP A 89 -7.89 -8.75 -11.93
CA ASP A 89 -6.66 -8.00 -11.68
C ASP A 89 -5.48 -8.41 -12.54
N SER A 90 -5.63 -9.39 -13.45
CA SER A 90 -4.55 -9.98 -14.25
C SER A 90 -3.46 -10.69 -13.43
N LYS A 91 -3.65 -10.82 -12.11
CA LYS A 91 -2.75 -11.58 -11.25
C LYS A 91 -2.99 -13.06 -11.49
N ILE A 92 -1.92 -13.83 -11.40
CA ILE A 92 -2.00 -15.30 -11.32
C ILE A 92 -1.34 -15.71 -10.01
N SER A 93 -2.08 -16.39 -9.16
CA SER A 93 -1.62 -16.82 -7.84
C SER A 93 -1.62 -18.33 -7.74
N LEU A 94 -0.65 -18.87 -7.01
CA LEU A 94 -0.56 -20.29 -6.66
C LEU A 94 -0.67 -20.41 -5.15
N ILE A 95 -1.64 -21.19 -4.68
CA ILE A 95 -1.83 -21.55 -3.27
C ILE A 95 -1.41 -23.02 -3.12
N THR A 96 -0.59 -23.29 -2.10
CA THR A 96 -0.12 -24.64 -1.79
C THR A 96 -0.70 -25.09 -0.46
N GLN A 97 -1.30 -26.28 -0.43
CA GLN A 97 -1.95 -26.85 0.73
C GLN A 97 -1.47 -28.29 0.95
N PRO A 98 -1.34 -28.76 2.19
CA PRO A 98 -1.14 -30.19 2.47
C PRO A 98 -2.36 -31.01 2.03
N ALA A 99 -2.13 -32.18 1.42
CA ALA A 99 -3.17 -33.05 0.87
C ALA A 99 -3.98 -33.80 1.94
N SER A 100 -3.47 -33.95 3.16
CA SER A 100 -4.17 -34.63 4.26
C SER A 100 -4.51 -33.69 5.41
N LEU A 101 -5.66 -33.96 6.05
CA LEU A 101 -6.09 -33.36 7.32
C LEU A 101 -5.57 -34.14 8.55
N THR A 102 -4.92 -35.30 8.35
CA THR A 102 -4.33 -36.10 9.44
C THR A 102 -2.86 -35.74 9.67
N PRO A 103 -2.42 -35.61 10.93
CA PRO A 103 -1.04 -35.28 11.28
C PRO A 103 -0.17 -36.54 11.12
N ALA A 104 0.25 -36.82 9.90
CA ALA A 104 1.23 -37.87 9.63
C ALA A 104 2.32 -37.30 8.72
N ALA A 105 3.41 -36.84 9.35
CA ALA A 105 4.76 -36.70 8.81
C ALA A 105 4.97 -35.95 7.47
N SER A 106 3.99 -35.22 6.94
CA SER A 106 4.21 -34.24 5.86
C SER A 106 4.70 -32.93 6.47
N VAL A 107 5.75 -32.34 5.91
CA VAL A 107 6.25 -31.01 6.28
C VAL A 107 5.15 -29.99 5.99
N SER A 108 4.36 -29.61 6.99
CA SER A 108 3.32 -28.63 6.82
C SER A 108 3.97 -27.28 6.52
N THR A 109 3.45 -26.56 5.53
CA THR A 109 3.95 -25.22 5.15
C THR A 109 3.82 -24.22 6.31
N HIS A 110 2.84 -24.48 7.19
CA HIS A 110 2.59 -23.78 8.42
C HIS A 110 2.00 -24.73 9.48
N GLU A 111 2.10 -24.38 10.76
CA GLU A 111 1.58 -25.13 11.91
C GLU A 111 0.91 -24.18 12.90
N LEU A 112 -0.20 -24.59 13.52
CA LEU A 112 -0.85 -23.87 14.62
C LEU A 112 -0.99 -24.80 15.83
N LEU A 113 -0.22 -24.52 16.88
CA LEU A 113 -0.25 -25.25 18.14
C LEU A 113 -1.06 -24.47 19.18
N GLY A 114 -1.93 -25.14 19.93
CA GLY A 114 -2.69 -24.54 21.04
C GLY A 114 -2.36 -25.24 22.36
N LEU A 115 -1.73 -24.51 23.29
CA LEU A 115 -1.10 -25.08 24.48
C LEU A 115 -1.78 -24.57 25.75
N GLY A 116 -2.35 -25.48 26.52
CA GLY A 116 -2.70 -25.23 27.92
C GLY A 116 -1.51 -25.50 28.84
N PHE A 117 -1.34 -24.73 29.90
CA PHE A 117 -0.27 -25.01 30.87
C PHE A 117 -0.41 -26.40 31.50
N ASP A 118 -1.63 -26.82 31.83
CA ASP A 118 -1.93 -28.16 32.38
C ASP A 118 -1.41 -29.29 31.46
N GLU A 119 -1.43 -29.10 30.15
CA GLU A 119 -0.95 -30.06 29.15
C GLU A 119 0.59 -30.11 29.15
N ILE A 120 1.25 -28.95 29.24
CA ILE A 120 2.71 -28.85 29.29
C ILE A 120 3.27 -29.34 30.63
N ALA A 121 2.59 -29.07 31.74
CA ALA A 121 2.99 -29.47 33.08
C ALA A 121 3.25 -30.98 33.22
N VAL A 122 2.48 -31.81 32.49
CA VAL A 122 2.65 -33.27 32.47
C VAL A 122 3.90 -33.71 31.70
N THR A 123 4.37 -32.91 30.74
CA THR A 123 5.54 -33.20 29.91
C THR A 123 6.86 -32.71 30.51
N LEU A 124 6.80 -31.81 31.50
CA LEU A 124 7.97 -31.21 32.11
C LEU A 124 8.70 -32.21 33.03
N PRO A 125 9.98 -32.52 32.77
CA PRO A 125 10.76 -33.33 33.69
C PRO A 125 10.99 -32.55 34.99
N ASN A 126 10.59 -33.12 36.13
CA ASN A 126 10.78 -32.57 37.48
C ASN A 126 10.06 -31.22 37.74
N LEU A 127 8.80 -31.09 37.34
CA LEU A 127 7.98 -29.91 37.63
C LEU A 127 7.97 -29.58 39.14
N ARG A 128 8.46 -28.39 39.49
CA ARG A 128 8.51 -27.95 40.90
C ARG A 128 7.15 -27.44 41.37
N THR A 129 6.79 -27.76 42.62
CA THR A 129 5.60 -27.23 43.28
C THR A 129 5.86 -25.80 43.73
N LEU A 130 5.24 -24.84 43.06
CA LEU A 130 5.26 -23.43 43.47
C LEU A 130 4.09 -23.13 44.43
N LYS A 131 4.22 -22.07 45.23
CA LYS A 131 3.10 -21.57 46.04
C LYS A 131 1.96 -21.16 45.12
N SER A 132 0.86 -21.90 45.17
CA SER A 132 -0.32 -21.64 44.35
C SER A 132 -0.87 -20.24 44.63
N VAL A 133 -0.89 -19.42 43.58
CA VAL A 133 -1.63 -18.16 43.56
C VAL A 133 -3.07 -18.48 43.12
N ARG A 134 -4.07 -17.77 43.68
CA ARG A 134 -5.50 -18.05 43.44
C ARG A 134 -5.81 -18.13 41.94
N GLY A 135 -6.27 -19.30 41.48
CA GLY A 135 -6.63 -19.56 40.08
C GLY A 135 -5.84 -20.72 39.48
N LYS A 136 -5.99 -20.94 38.16
CA LYS A 136 -5.16 -21.90 37.42
C LYS A 136 -3.85 -21.25 36.99
N GLU A 137 -2.78 -22.03 36.91
CA GLU A 137 -1.52 -21.59 36.31
C GLU A 137 -1.72 -21.43 34.80
N ILE A 138 -1.35 -20.27 34.25
CA ILE A 138 -1.49 -19.92 32.84
C ILE A 138 -0.22 -19.20 32.37
N PHE A 139 0.05 -19.27 31.07
CA PHE A 139 1.08 -18.45 30.44
C PHE A 139 0.72 -16.96 30.56
N SER A 140 1.66 -16.15 31.02
CA SER A 140 1.49 -14.73 31.32
C SER A 140 2.20 -13.82 30.32
N ARG A 141 3.52 -13.97 30.18
CA ARG A 141 4.33 -13.23 29.20
C ARG A 141 5.24 -14.18 28.46
N TYR A 142 5.55 -13.84 27.22
CA TYR A 142 6.36 -14.68 26.38
C TYR A 142 6.94 -13.89 25.22
N ASP A 143 8.08 -14.35 24.73
CA ASP A 143 8.70 -13.83 23.54
C ASP A 143 9.59 -14.89 22.86
N PHE A 144 9.82 -14.73 21.56
CA PHE A 144 10.73 -15.59 20.80
C PHE A 144 12.14 -15.02 20.90
N ILE A 145 13.02 -15.72 21.63
CA ILE A 145 14.38 -15.24 21.91
C ILE A 145 15.40 -15.66 20.84
N SER A 146 15.04 -16.59 19.96
CA SER A 146 15.81 -17.00 18.78
C SER A 146 14.90 -17.65 17.74
N ASP A 147 15.46 -18.03 16.60
CA ASP A 147 14.78 -18.81 15.56
C ASP A 147 14.34 -20.19 16.01
N ASP A 148 14.72 -20.68 17.19
CA ASP A 148 14.33 -22.00 17.68
C ASP A 148 14.02 -22.03 19.19
N ARG A 149 13.87 -20.87 19.83
CA ARG A 149 13.58 -20.75 21.27
C ARG A 149 12.48 -19.74 21.58
N MET A 150 11.72 -20.04 22.62
CA MET A 150 10.72 -19.15 23.20
C MET A 150 10.87 -19.13 24.72
N LEU A 151 10.92 -17.93 25.30
CA LEU A 151 10.93 -17.76 26.75
C LEU A 151 9.52 -17.42 27.23
N VAL A 152 9.06 -18.04 28.32
CA VAL A 152 7.70 -17.86 28.83
C VAL A 152 7.71 -17.73 30.35
N THR A 153 6.94 -16.80 30.88
CA THR A 153 6.59 -16.72 32.31
C THR A 153 5.14 -17.11 32.55
N THR A 154 4.86 -17.73 33.70
CA THR A 154 3.48 -18.01 34.14
C THR A 154 3.00 -16.97 35.13
N ASN A 155 1.67 -16.89 35.34
CA ASN A 155 1.08 -16.04 36.40
C ASN A 155 1.47 -16.49 37.82
N TRP A 156 2.09 -17.66 37.98
CA TRP A 156 2.65 -18.14 39.25
C TRP A 156 4.15 -17.84 39.39
N GLY A 157 4.75 -17.21 38.38
CA GLY A 157 6.15 -16.76 38.37
C GLY A 157 7.15 -17.80 37.89
N ARG A 158 6.68 -18.92 37.32
CA ARG A 158 7.55 -19.93 36.71
C ARG A 158 8.15 -19.38 35.42
N LEU A 159 9.41 -19.71 35.16
CA LEU A 159 10.09 -19.43 33.90
C LEU A 159 10.30 -20.73 33.11
N LEU A 160 9.87 -20.75 31.86
CA LEU A 160 9.95 -21.89 30.96
C LEU A 160 10.67 -21.51 29.67
N LEU A 161 11.47 -22.43 29.15
CA LEU A 161 12.10 -22.34 27.85
C LEU A 161 11.49 -23.40 26.92
N GLY A 162 10.84 -22.94 25.86
CA GLY A 162 10.36 -23.76 24.74
C GLY A 162 11.43 -23.84 23.65
N THR A 163 11.62 -25.03 23.10
CA THR A 163 12.62 -25.33 22.05
C THR A 163 11.93 -25.98 20.85
N PHE A 164 12.02 -25.35 19.69
CA PHE A 164 11.47 -25.86 18.43
C PHE A 164 12.45 -26.85 17.78
N ARG A 165 12.43 -28.11 18.23
CA ARG A 165 12.99 -29.29 17.53
C ARG A 165 11.82 -29.96 16.75
N PRO A 166 11.91 -31.14 16.10
CA PRO A 166 10.79 -31.66 15.29
C PRO A 166 9.42 -31.67 16.00
N ALA A 167 9.41 -31.68 17.33
CA ALA A 167 8.31 -31.24 18.17
C ALA A 167 8.78 -30.15 19.15
N LEU A 168 7.84 -29.34 19.64
CA LEU A 168 8.09 -28.34 20.67
C LEU A 168 8.34 -29.00 22.03
N GLU A 169 9.55 -28.84 22.54
CA GLU A 169 9.98 -29.35 23.85
C GLU A 169 10.04 -28.21 24.88
N TRP A 170 9.66 -28.51 26.12
CA TRP A 170 9.66 -27.53 27.22
C TRP A 170 10.63 -27.94 28.33
N ARG A 171 11.31 -26.94 28.89
CA ARG A 171 12.16 -27.08 30.08
C ARG A 171 11.83 -25.96 31.07
N GLU A 172 11.68 -26.31 32.35
CA GLU A 172 11.62 -25.31 33.42
C GLU A 172 13.03 -24.78 33.71
N ILE A 173 13.17 -23.46 33.79
CA ILE A 173 14.39 -22.83 34.26
C ILE A 173 14.32 -22.76 35.79
N GLU A 174 15.33 -23.33 36.45
CA GLU A 174 15.39 -23.35 37.90
C GLU A 174 15.65 -21.93 38.43
N LEU A 175 14.75 -21.46 39.29
CA LEU A 175 14.79 -20.15 39.94
C LEU A 175 14.67 -20.31 41.45
N GLU A 176 15.34 -19.43 42.19
CA GLU A 176 15.17 -19.27 43.63
C GLU A 176 13.73 -18.84 43.98
N ASP A 177 13.23 -19.22 45.16
CA ASP A 177 11.85 -18.92 45.58
C ASP A 177 11.51 -17.43 45.54
N GLU A 178 12.47 -16.56 45.88
CA GLU A 178 12.29 -15.10 45.85
C GLU A 178 12.08 -14.59 44.41
N LEU A 179 12.81 -15.14 43.43
CA LEU A 179 12.66 -14.81 42.02
C LEU A 179 11.32 -15.31 41.47
N ASN A 180 10.86 -16.50 41.87
CA ASN A 180 9.54 -16.98 41.48
C ASN A 180 8.44 -16.02 41.98
N VAL A 181 8.51 -15.56 43.24
CA VAL A 181 7.54 -14.60 43.77
C VAL A 181 7.59 -13.27 43.01
N GLU A 182 8.79 -12.79 42.69
CA GLU A 182 8.96 -11.58 41.91
C GLU A 182 8.35 -11.70 40.50
N PHE A 183 8.57 -12.83 39.82
CA PHE A 183 8.11 -13.05 38.45
C PHE A 183 6.58 -13.23 38.34
N GLN A 184 5.87 -13.44 39.45
CA GLN A 184 4.41 -13.29 39.48
C GLN A 184 3.97 -11.88 39.06
N THR A 185 4.85 -10.90 39.23
CA THR A 185 4.62 -9.50 38.89
C THR A 185 5.29 -9.08 37.57
N CYS A 186 5.80 -10.04 36.77
CA CYS A 186 6.35 -9.80 35.44
C CYS A 186 5.28 -9.21 34.51
N TYR A 187 5.52 -8.01 34.00
CA TYR A 187 4.56 -7.30 33.15
C TYR A 187 5.01 -7.21 31.69
N THR A 188 6.30 -7.23 31.41
CA THR A 188 6.84 -7.20 30.05
C THR A 188 8.04 -8.14 29.94
N LEU A 189 8.19 -8.76 28.78
CA LEU A 189 9.29 -9.63 28.41
C LEU A 189 9.64 -9.27 26.97
N GLN A 190 10.90 -8.92 26.71
CA GLN A 190 11.38 -8.47 25.41
C GLN A 190 12.70 -9.14 25.07
N THR A 191 12.82 -9.65 23.86
CA THR A 191 14.06 -10.16 23.29
C THR A 191 15.01 -9.01 23.02
N ILE A 192 16.27 -9.18 23.41
CA ILE A 192 17.31 -8.16 23.25
C ILE A 192 18.49 -8.63 22.39
N GLY A 193 18.48 -9.88 21.97
CA GLY A 193 19.52 -10.50 21.17
C GLY A 193 19.28 -12.00 21.10
N ASP A 194 20.08 -12.69 20.28
CA ASP A 194 19.92 -14.12 20.07
C ASP A 194 20.12 -14.91 21.38
N GLY A 195 19.06 -15.58 21.83
CA GLY A 195 19.02 -16.32 23.08
C GLY A 195 18.98 -15.47 24.35
N ALA A 196 18.74 -14.15 24.25
CA ALA A 196 18.76 -13.22 25.37
C ALA A 196 17.47 -12.38 25.47
N ALA A 197 16.99 -12.18 26.71
CA ALA A 197 15.77 -11.42 26.97
C ALA A 197 15.88 -10.57 28.24
N ILE A 198 15.01 -9.57 28.32
CA ILE A 198 14.79 -8.75 29.50
C ILE A 198 13.37 -8.91 30.01
N LEU A 199 13.24 -9.02 31.33
CA LEU A 199 11.98 -9.07 32.04
C LEU A 199 11.82 -7.83 32.91
N GLY A 200 10.71 -7.13 32.75
CA GLY A 200 10.33 -5.97 33.57
C GLY A 200 9.18 -6.32 34.50
N THR A 201 9.34 -6.04 35.79
CA THR A 201 8.33 -6.35 36.81
C THR A 201 7.62 -5.10 37.32
N THR A 202 6.40 -5.26 37.84
CA THR A 202 5.66 -4.13 38.42
C THR A 202 6.24 -3.63 39.75
N SER A 203 7.24 -4.33 40.32
CA SER A 203 8.02 -3.81 41.45
C SER A 203 9.06 -2.76 41.04
N GLY A 204 9.31 -2.61 39.73
CA GLY A 204 10.31 -1.71 39.19
C GLY A 204 11.65 -2.36 38.90
N LYS A 205 11.80 -3.68 39.06
CA LYS A 205 13.07 -4.39 38.79
C LYS A 205 13.16 -4.88 37.35
N LEU A 206 14.39 -4.84 36.81
CA LEU A 206 14.76 -5.37 35.51
C LEU A 206 15.64 -6.61 35.68
N TYR A 207 15.32 -7.65 34.93
CA TYR A 207 16.07 -8.90 34.91
C TYR A 207 16.55 -9.20 33.51
N TYR A 208 17.78 -9.69 33.41
CA TYR A 208 18.34 -10.28 32.22
C TYR A 208 18.22 -11.80 32.28
N PHE A 209 17.94 -12.41 31.14
CA PHE A 209 18.01 -13.85 30.96
C PHE A 209 18.87 -14.19 29.75
N SER A 210 19.74 -15.19 29.90
CA SER A 210 20.32 -15.95 28.79
C SER A 210 20.51 -17.41 29.22
N GLU A 211 20.54 -18.33 28.26
CA GLU A 211 20.79 -19.75 28.58
C GLU A 211 22.15 -19.97 29.24
N SER A 212 23.18 -19.20 28.85
CA SER A 212 24.54 -19.35 29.36
C SER A 212 24.74 -18.78 30.77
N GLN A 213 23.96 -17.77 31.16
CA GLN A 213 24.15 -17.07 32.44
C GLN A 213 22.97 -17.18 33.42
N GLY A 214 21.86 -17.78 33.00
CA GLY A 214 20.62 -17.82 33.78
C GLY A 214 19.99 -16.44 33.93
N VAL A 215 19.28 -16.24 35.05
CA VAL A 215 18.61 -14.98 35.38
C VAL A 215 19.51 -14.11 36.26
N LYS A 216 19.64 -12.83 35.92
CA LYS A 216 20.40 -11.83 36.70
C LYS A 216 19.61 -10.53 36.86
N VAL A 217 19.75 -9.88 38.01
CA VAL A 217 19.20 -8.53 38.21
C VAL A 217 20.06 -7.52 37.45
N LEU A 218 19.45 -6.71 36.59
CA LEU A 218 20.12 -5.63 35.86
C LEU A 218 20.10 -4.30 36.61
N GLY A 219 18.98 -4.04 37.30
CA GLY A 219 18.76 -2.77 37.99
C GLY A 219 17.31 -2.57 38.37
N SER A 220 17.00 -1.36 38.82
CA SER A 220 15.64 -0.97 39.21
C SER A 220 15.32 0.45 38.79
N VAL A 221 14.07 0.70 38.44
CA VAL A 221 13.50 2.02 38.14
C VAL A 221 12.57 2.45 39.28
N PRO A 222 12.31 3.76 39.47
CA PRO A 222 11.60 4.28 40.66
C PRO A 222 10.08 3.97 40.70
N GLY A 223 9.53 3.23 39.73
CA GLY A 223 8.11 2.94 39.66
C GLY A 223 7.80 1.65 38.91
N LYS A 224 6.51 1.37 38.68
CA LYS A 224 6.08 0.13 38.03
C LYS A 224 6.46 0.15 36.56
N ILE A 225 7.18 -0.86 36.08
CA ILE A 225 7.47 -1.02 34.64
C ILE A 225 6.18 -1.48 33.95
N PHE A 226 5.76 -0.76 32.91
CA PHE A 226 4.63 -1.18 32.08
C PHE A 226 5.01 -1.49 30.63
N ASN A 227 6.13 -0.97 30.13
CA ASN A 227 6.60 -1.30 28.79
C ASN A 227 8.12 -1.16 28.69
N ILE A 228 8.72 -1.89 27.76
CA ILE A 228 10.12 -1.75 27.35
C ILE A 228 10.13 -1.64 25.84
N SER A 229 10.66 -0.54 25.32
CA SER A 229 10.82 -0.32 23.87
C SER A 229 12.28 -0.53 23.48
N ILE A 230 12.53 -1.38 22.48
CA ILE A 230 13.86 -1.58 21.92
C ILE A 230 14.12 -0.47 20.89
N LEU A 231 15.24 0.23 21.01
CA LEU A 231 15.61 1.37 20.16
C LEU A 231 16.45 0.95 18.96
N SER A 232 17.43 0.09 19.22
CA SER A 232 18.37 -0.45 18.24
C SER A 232 18.97 -1.74 18.80
N SER A 233 19.28 -2.69 17.90
CA SER A 233 20.12 -3.84 18.23
C SER A 233 21.32 -3.78 17.30
N SER A 234 22.50 -3.54 17.87
CA SER A 234 23.74 -3.47 17.10
C SER A 234 24.31 -4.87 16.89
N VAL A 235 24.90 -5.10 15.71
CA VAL A 235 25.69 -6.31 15.41
C VAL A 235 26.86 -6.46 16.41
N GLY A 236 27.30 -5.35 17.01
CA GLY A 236 28.36 -5.27 18.02
C GLY A 236 28.04 -5.95 19.36
N GLY A 237 26.78 -6.32 19.63
CA GLY A 237 26.40 -6.94 20.91
C GLY A 237 25.67 -6.01 21.88
N LEU A 238 25.55 -4.72 21.55
CA LEU A 238 24.84 -3.76 22.37
C LEU A 238 23.40 -3.62 21.90
N THR A 239 22.48 -3.67 22.85
CA THR A 239 21.06 -3.39 22.64
C THR A 239 20.66 -2.21 23.50
N GLU A 240 20.01 -1.26 22.85
CA GLU A 240 19.56 -0.02 23.46
C GLU A 240 18.06 -0.07 23.69
N LEU A 241 17.60 0.34 24.86
CA LEU A 241 16.19 0.26 25.23
C LEU A 241 15.74 1.41 26.12
N ILE A 242 14.43 1.61 26.16
CA ILE A 242 13.77 2.53 27.07
C ILE A 242 12.81 1.74 27.97
N VAL A 243 12.93 1.95 29.27
CA VAL A 243 12.02 1.42 30.28
C VAL A 243 11.00 2.48 30.63
N HIS A 244 9.74 2.21 30.30
CA HIS A 244 8.62 3.12 30.54
C HIS A 244 7.95 2.84 31.89
N ILE A 245 7.73 3.90 32.66
CA ILE A 245 7.27 3.83 34.04
C ILE A 245 5.79 4.25 34.14
N HIS A 246 4.98 3.48 34.84
CA HIS A 246 3.56 3.75 34.96
C HIS A 246 3.29 5.02 35.78
N GLY A 247 2.42 5.90 35.27
CA GLY A 247 1.96 7.10 35.98
C GLY A 247 2.89 8.31 35.86
N THR A 248 3.94 8.24 35.04
CA THR A 248 4.83 9.36 34.71
C THR A 248 5.19 9.35 33.22
N SER A 249 5.53 10.51 32.67
CA SER A 249 6.10 10.64 31.32
C SER A 249 7.62 10.42 31.30
N ASP A 250 8.26 10.46 32.47
CA ASP A 250 9.68 10.16 32.60
C ASP A 250 9.94 8.67 32.32
N SER A 251 11.07 8.39 31.69
CA SER A 251 11.52 7.02 31.38
C SER A 251 13.02 6.88 31.64
N GLN A 252 13.53 5.65 31.63
CA GLN A 252 14.95 5.42 31.81
C GLN A 252 15.53 4.68 30.60
N TYR A 253 16.62 5.21 30.06
CA TYR A 253 17.38 4.63 28.98
C TYR A 253 18.43 3.66 29.52
N PHE A 254 18.62 2.54 28.81
CA PHE A 254 19.69 1.58 29.07
C PHE A 254 20.38 1.18 27.76
N SER A 255 21.71 1.06 27.82
CA SER A 255 22.52 0.34 26.83
C SER A 255 23.08 -0.92 27.50
N ILE A 256 22.80 -2.08 26.93
CA ILE A 256 23.12 -3.38 27.54
C ILE A 256 23.86 -4.23 26.52
N ASP A 257 24.96 -4.83 26.93
CA ASP A 257 25.57 -5.92 26.16
C ASP A 257 24.70 -7.17 26.31
N TRP A 258 23.97 -7.53 25.25
CA TRP A 258 23.01 -8.63 25.29
C TRP A 258 23.68 -10.00 25.46
N ARG A 259 24.99 -10.13 25.20
CA ARG A 259 25.73 -11.39 25.40
C ARG A 259 26.10 -11.60 26.86
N THR A 260 26.41 -10.50 27.56
CA THR A 260 26.92 -10.55 28.94
C THR A 260 25.90 -10.13 29.99
N GLY A 261 24.83 -9.44 29.58
CA GLY A 261 23.91 -8.75 30.49
C GLY A 261 24.54 -7.55 31.20
N ALA A 262 25.71 -7.07 30.75
CA ALA A 262 26.35 -5.91 31.37
C ALA A 262 25.65 -4.61 30.95
N VAL A 263 25.27 -3.79 31.93
CA VAL A 263 24.76 -2.43 31.66
C VAL A 263 25.94 -1.52 31.36
N VAL A 264 26.01 -1.04 30.12
CA VAL A 264 27.11 -0.21 29.60
C VAL A 264 26.84 1.28 29.89
N ALA A 265 25.59 1.72 29.72
CA ALA A 265 25.20 3.10 29.98
C ALA A 265 23.76 3.18 30.46
N THR A 266 23.46 4.21 31.26
CA THR A 266 22.10 4.58 31.65
C THR A 266 21.92 6.08 31.57
N ALA A 267 20.75 6.53 31.12
CA ALA A 267 20.42 7.95 31.06
C ALA A 267 18.96 8.17 31.47
N ASP A 268 18.68 9.34 32.02
CA ASP A 268 17.32 9.74 32.36
C ASP A 268 16.63 10.34 31.14
N ILE A 269 15.33 10.05 30.97
CA ILE A 269 14.49 10.71 29.98
C ILE A 269 13.48 11.58 30.74
N ARG A 270 13.57 12.90 30.55
CA ARG A 270 12.76 13.89 31.29
C ARG A 270 12.21 14.97 30.37
N GLY A 271 11.27 15.74 30.89
CA GLY A 271 10.75 16.95 30.24
C GLY A 271 9.64 16.68 29.22
N ILE A 272 9.28 15.41 29.00
CA ILE A 272 8.14 15.02 28.18
C ILE A 272 6.82 15.42 28.90
N ASP A 273 5.83 15.91 28.15
CA ASP A 273 4.49 16.25 28.69
C ASP A 273 3.89 15.11 29.52
N LYS A 274 3.31 15.42 30.67
CA LYS A 274 2.76 14.43 31.62
C LYS A 274 1.63 13.57 31.06
N ARG A 275 0.97 14.01 29.99
CA ARG A 275 -0.10 13.27 29.28
C ARG A 275 0.47 12.28 28.26
N PHE A 276 1.78 12.31 28.02
CA PHE A 276 2.45 11.46 27.05
C PHE A 276 2.56 10.03 27.58
N VAL A 277 1.82 9.11 26.95
CA VAL A 277 1.89 7.68 27.27
C VAL A 277 2.71 6.99 26.20
N ALA A 278 4.01 6.80 26.47
CA ALA A 278 4.96 6.20 25.54
C ALA A 278 4.62 4.72 25.26
N ILE A 279 4.68 4.32 23.99
CA ILE A 279 4.38 2.95 23.55
C ILE A 279 5.35 2.41 22.48
N SER A 280 6.05 3.29 21.76
CA SER A 280 7.03 2.95 20.74
C SER A 280 8.21 3.89 20.83
N ALA A 281 9.38 3.46 20.34
CA ALA A 281 10.56 4.30 20.29
C ALA A 281 11.53 3.80 19.21
N ALA A 282 12.40 4.70 18.73
CA ALA A 282 13.46 4.37 17.78
C ALA A 282 14.69 5.26 17.98
N ARG A 283 15.87 4.73 17.63
CA ARG A 283 17.13 5.48 17.53
C ARG A 283 17.35 5.92 16.09
N PHE A 284 17.68 7.19 15.87
CA PHE A 284 18.08 7.70 14.55
C PHE A 284 19.56 8.00 14.48
N ARG A 285 20.14 8.53 15.56
CA ARG A 285 21.58 8.82 15.68
C ARG A 285 22.03 8.62 17.12
N GLU A 286 23.34 8.57 17.35
CA GLU A 286 23.90 8.42 18.70
C GLU A 286 23.28 9.38 19.73
N ASP A 287 22.97 10.61 19.36
CA ASP A 287 22.37 11.61 20.24
C ASP A 287 20.85 11.75 20.13
N LEU A 288 20.20 11.14 19.12
CA LEU A 288 18.82 11.46 18.74
C LEU A 288 17.91 10.22 18.73
N ILE A 289 16.85 10.29 19.53
CA ILE A 289 15.80 9.26 19.64
C ILE A 289 14.40 9.85 19.39
N ALA A 290 13.47 9.01 18.92
CA ALA A 290 12.04 9.31 18.96
C ALA A 290 11.32 8.41 19.97
N ILE A 291 10.26 8.96 20.56
CA ILE A 291 9.27 8.21 21.33
C ILE A 291 7.89 8.53 20.76
N GLY A 292 7.10 7.50 20.46
CA GLY A 292 5.70 7.60 20.03
C GLY A 292 4.75 7.30 21.18
N SER A 293 3.60 7.98 21.19
CA SER A 293 2.60 7.85 22.25
C SER A 293 1.32 7.14 21.80
N ARG A 294 0.55 6.68 22.80
CA ARG A 294 -0.81 6.13 22.64
C ARG A 294 -1.84 7.11 22.07
N HIS A 295 -1.53 8.41 22.06
CA HIS A 295 -2.48 9.48 21.74
C HIS A 295 -2.06 10.31 20.51
N GLY A 296 -1.20 9.77 19.65
CA GLY A 296 -0.80 10.39 18.38
C GLY A 296 0.29 11.47 18.52
N PHE A 297 0.90 11.60 19.68
CA PHE A 297 2.07 12.47 19.90
C PHE A 297 3.37 11.71 19.67
N LEU A 298 4.33 12.38 19.05
CA LEU A 298 5.72 11.99 18.83
C LEU A 298 6.62 13.02 19.54
N ALA A 299 7.60 12.56 20.29
CA ALA A 299 8.64 13.41 20.86
C ALA A 299 10.00 13.00 20.27
N LEU A 300 10.73 13.95 19.69
CA LEU A 300 12.16 13.78 19.38
C LEU A 300 12.97 14.31 20.55
N LEU A 301 13.94 13.53 21.00
CA LEU A 301 14.77 13.86 22.13
C LEU A 301 16.24 13.80 21.76
N ARG A 302 16.99 14.78 22.23
CA ARG A 302 18.44 14.82 22.12
C ARG A 302 19.11 14.53 23.45
N GLN A 303 20.20 13.78 23.39
CA GLN A 303 21.04 13.51 24.55
C GLN A 303 21.92 14.73 24.86
N THR A 304 21.85 15.22 26.10
CA THR A 304 22.74 16.25 26.62
C THR A 304 23.33 15.76 27.94
N GLY A 305 24.59 15.35 27.92
CA GLY A 305 25.22 14.68 29.07
C GLY A 305 24.57 13.31 29.34
N ASN A 306 24.03 13.11 30.54
CA ASN A 306 23.42 11.85 30.96
C ASN A 306 21.88 11.86 30.93
N GLU A 307 21.29 12.75 30.14
CA GLU A 307 19.85 12.95 30.07
C GLU A 307 19.40 13.17 28.62
N PHE A 308 18.27 12.57 28.24
CA PHE A 308 17.56 12.88 27.00
C PHE A 308 16.44 13.88 27.30
N ARG A 309 16.40 14.95 26.50
CA ARG A 309 15.39 16.01 26.62
C ARG A 309 14.69 16.24 25.29
N PRO A 310 13.37 16.54 25.28
CA PRO A 310 12.64 16.81 24.06
C PRO A 310 13.18 18.07 23.38
N ILE A 311 13.41 17.96 22.08
CA ILE A 311 13.76 19.06 21.18
C ILE A 311 12.62 19.38 20.20
N LEU A 312 11.71 18.42 19.98
CA LEU A 312 10.49 18.61 19.19
C LEU A 312 9.36 17.77 19.79
N ASP A 313 8.24 18.43 20.09
CA ASP A 313 6.95 17.77 20.34
C ASP A 313 6.09 17.91 19.09
N PHE A 314 5.77 16.80 18.46
CA PHE A 314 5.01 16.74 17.22
C PHE A 314 3.72 15.95 17.44
N ARG A 315 2.63 16.38 16.80
CA ARG A 315 1.35 15.67 16.86
C ARG A 315 0.94 15.26 15.46
N PHE A 316 0.73 13.96 15.26
CA PHE A 316 0.20 13.46 14.00
C PHE A 316 -1.23 13.94 13.83
N ASN A 317 -1.73 13.93 12.59
CA ASN A 317 -3.15 14.18 12.30
C ASN A 317 -4.03 12.95 12.67
N THR A 318 -3.79 12.38 13.85
CA THR A 318 -4.54 11.28 14.45
C THR A 318 -4.51 11.40 15.98
N ARG A 319 -5.51 10.81 16.63
CA ARG A 319 -5.55 10.66 18.09
C ARG A 319 -5.20 9.25 18.55
N ASP A 320 -4.87 8.37 17.60
CA ASP A 320 -4.57 6.97 17.87
C ASP A 320 -3.09 6.73 18.17
N ALA A 321 -2.79 5.51 18.62
CA ALA A 321 -1.46 5.06 18.99
C ALA A 321 -0.47 5.07 17.81
N ILE A 322 0.72 5.64 18.03
CA ILE A 322 1.91 5.45 17.18
C ILE A 322 2.57 4.13 17.63
N THR A 323 2.33 3.05 16.91
CA THR A 323 2.67 1.68 17.32
C THR A 323 4.10 1.28 16.98
N GLY A 324 4.69 1.90 15.97
CA GLY A 324 6.03 1.57 15.50
C GLY A 324 6.73 2.79 14.92
N LEU A 325 8.03 2.85 15.14
CA LEU A 325 8.95 3.84 14.58
C LEU A 325 10.15 3.07 14.04
N VAL A 326 10.44 3.20 12.75
CA VAL A 326 11.47 2.41 12.08
C VAL A 326 12.28 3.31 11.16
N PRO A 327 13.58 3.51 11.41
CA PRO A 327 14.43 4.24 10.48
C PRO A 327 14.46 3.56 9.10
N LEU A 328 14.46 4.36 8.03
CA LEU A 328 14.61 3.82 6.68
C LEU A 328 16.08 3.41 6.42
N PRO A 329 16.31 2.37 5.58
CA PRO A 329 17.66 1.97 5.18
C PRO A 329 18.42 3.10 4.47
N THR A 330 19.64 3.40 4.93
CA THR A 330 20.49 4.48 4.41
C THR A 330 21.14 4.12 3.07
N THR A 331 21.46 5.12 2.24
CA THR A 331 22.26 4.93 1.02
C THR A 331 23.77 4.86 1.30
N ASP A 332 24.55 4.34 0.35
CA ASP A 332 26.02 4.28 0.48
C ASP A 332 26.59 5.69 0.66
N GLY A 333 27.27 5.92 1.78
CA GLY A 333 27.85 7.22 2.15
C GLY A 333 26.97 8.08 3.06
N GLN A 334 25.72 7.70 3.33
CA GLN A 334 24.92 8.28 4.42
C GLN A 334 25.25 7.59 5.75
N GLU A 335 25.74 8.36 6.72
CA GLU A 335 25.99 7.85 8.07
C GLU A 335 24.72 7.70 8.90
N VAL A 336 23.66 8.45 8.58
CA VAL A 336 22.43 8.54 9.39
C VAL A 336 21.16 8.48 8.52
N PRO A 337 20.08 7.84 9.01
CA PRO A 337 18.81 7.77 8.31
C PRO A 337 18.16 9.15 8.22
N LEU A 338 17.88 9.60 7.00
CA LEU A 338 17.14 10.84 6.75
C LEU A 338 15.63 10.69 6.97
N TYR A 339 15.11 9.46 6.85
CA TYR A 339 13.69 9.18 6.90
C TYR A 339 13.36 8.13 7.95
N PHE A 340 12.13 8.15 8.45
CA PHE A 340 11.58 7.08 9.26
C PHE A 340 10.12 6.78 8.94
N LEU A 341 9.78 5.49 9.05
CA LEU A 341 8.43 4.97 9.04
C LEU A 341 7.81 5.17 10.41
N ALA A 342 6.58 5.68 10.44
CA ALA A 342 5.72 5.68 11.61
C ALA A 342 4.42 4.92 11.30
N THR A 343 4.11 3.91 12.10
CA THR A 343 2.86 3.14 11.97
C THR A 343 1.87 3.54 13.05
N SER A 344 0.58 3.51 12.74
CA SER A 344 -0.46 3.82 13.70
C SER A 344 -1.74 2.99 13.53
N ARG A 345 -2.53 2.95 14.60
CA ARG A 345 -3.84 2.26 14.64
C ARG A 345 -4.96 2.99 13.92
N ASP A 346 -4.69 4.17 13.38
CA ASP A 346 -5.60 4.87 12.46
C ASP A 346 -5.61 4.25 11.04
N THR A 347 -5.07 3.03 10.90
CA THR A 347 -4.88 2.27 9.66
C THR A 347 -3.89 2.87 8.67
N LYS A 348 -3.20 3.95 9.02
CA LYS A 348 -2.23 4.62 8.14
C LYS A 348 -0.81 4.37 8.60
N TYR A 349 0.09 4.30 7.62
CA TYR A 349 1.53 4.44 7.86
C TYR A 349 2.03 5.70 7.18
N ARG A 350 3.10 6.26 7.74
CA ARG A 350 3.67 7.54 7.33
C ARG A 350 5.17 7.44 7.18
N ILE A 351 5.74 8.16 6.24
CA ILE A 351 7.18 8.36 6.16
C ILE A 351 7.44 9.85 6.35
N TYR A 352 8.27 10.16 7.35
CA TYR A 352 8.73 11.51 7.62
C TYR A 352 10.20 11.63 7.31
N GLU A 353 10.59 12.79 6.78
CA GLU A 353 11.97 13.24 6.72
C GLU A 353 12.32 14.03 7.98
N ILE A 354 13.53 13.81 8.49
CA ILE A 354 14.11 14.55 9.61
C ILE A 354 15.07 15.60 9.06
N GLU A 355 14.70 16.87 9.19
CA GLU A 355 15.61 17.98 8.91
C GLU A 355 16.19 18.50 10.24
N ASP A 356 17.47 18.28 10.47
CA ASP A 356 18.18 18.75 11.66
C ASP A 356 19.03 19.99 11.35
N LEU A 357 18.62 21.13 11.89
CA LEU A 357 19.28 22.42 11.72
C LEU A 357 20.21 22.76 12.90
N GLY A 358 20.56 21.77 13.73
CA GLY A 358 21.30 21.97 14.96
C GLY A 358 20.32 22.27 16.10
N ASP A 359 20.09 23.54 16.40
CA ASP A 359 19.24 23.94 17.54
C ASP A 359 17.74 23.65 17.32
N GLU A 360 17.31 23.45 16.07
CA GLU A 360 15.94 23.15 15.69
C GLU A 360 15.91 21.86 14.85
N VAL A 361 14.89 21.02 15.07
CA VAL A 361 14.61 19.86 14.23
C VAL A 361 13.19 19.98 13.69
N ARG A 362 13.04 19.73 12.39
CA ARG A 362 11.75 19.73 11.69
C ARG A 362 11.45 18.36 11.12
N LEU A 363 10.16 18.08 11.02
CA LEU A 363 9.64 16.86 10.42
C LEU A 363 8.79 17.22 9.21
N HIS A 364 9.16 16.66 8.06
CA HIS A 364 8.41 16.85 6.81
C HIS A 364 7.73 15.54 6.45
N LEU A 365 6.40 15.57 6.32
CA LEU A 365 5.63 14.39 5.93
C LEU A 365 5.82 14.15 4.43
N GLN A 366 6.39 13.00 4.06
CA GLN A 366 6.71 12.67 2.67
C GLN A 366 5.83 11.55 2.09
N HIS A 367 5.13 10.81 2.95
CA HIS A 367 4.25 9.73 2.55
C HIS A 367 3.14 9.54 3.58
N GLU A 368 1.90 9.43 3.16
CA GLU A 368 0.79 8.99 4.02
C GLU A 368 -0.19 8.12 3.22
N VAL A 369 -0.28 6.84 3.57
CA VAL A 369 -1.16 5.87 2.90
C VAL A 369 -1.83 4.97 3.94
N ALA A 370 -3.10 4.63 3.70
CA ALA A 370 -3.80 3.62 4.48
C ALA A 370 -3.35 2.21 4.07
N ALA A 371 -3.11 1.32 5.05
CA ALA A 371 -2.79 -0.07 4.79
C ALA A 371 -3.90 -0.72 3.92
N PRO A 372 -3.56 -1.58 2.94
CA PRO A 372 -4.52 -2.10 1.96
C PRO A 372 -5.71 -2.85 2.57
N SER A 373 -5.52 -3.41 3.75
CA SER A 373 -6.49 -4.19 4.49
C SER A 373 -7.42 -3.35 5.39
N GLY A 374 -7.17 -2.04 5.54
CA GLY A 374 -7.80 -1.21 6.57
C GLY A 374 -7.54 -1.74 7.98
N ALA A 375 -6.40 -2.38 8.17
CA ALA A 375 -5.99 -3.01 9.42
C ALA A 375 -5.38 -1.98 10.38
N ASP A 376 -5.57 -2.21 11.67
CA ASP A 376 -4.79 -1.52 12.70
C ASP A 376 -3.33 -1.97 12.54
N ILE A 377 -2.41 -1.03 12.31
CA ILE A 377 -0.99 -1.35 12.11
C ILE A 377 -0.31 -1.37 13.47
N GLU A 378 0.34 -2.47 13.84
CA GLU A 378 1.06 -2.62 15.12
C GLU A 378 2.57 -2.46 14.97
N GLY A 379 3.09 -2.49 13.74
CA GLY A 379 4.49 -2.20 13.44
C GLY A 379 4.86 -2.57 12.01
N GLY A 380 6.14 -2.50 11.72
CA GLY A 380 6.72 -2.89 10.44
C GLY A 380 8.23 -3.00 10.52
N TRP A 381 8.85 -3.46 9.44
CA TRP A 381 10.30 -3.51 9.28
C TRP A 381 10.68 -3.44 7.80
N PHE A 382 11.95 -3.15 7.54
CA PHE A 382 12.54 -3.26 6.20
C PHE A 382 13.37 -4.55 6.10
N THR A 383 13.31 -5.23 4.95
CA THR A 383 14.16 -6.39 4.69
C THR A 383 15.63 -5.99 4.57
N GLN A 384 16.55 -6.95 4.80
CA GLN A 384 18.00 -6.70 4.79
C GLN A 384 18.66 -7.03 3.44
N ASP A 385 17.86 -7.19 2.39
CA ASP A 385 18.33 -7.45 1.03
C ASP A 385 18.94 -6.20 0.39
N GLU A 386 19.65 -6.36 -0.74
CA GLU A 386 20.20 -5.23 -1.52
C GLU A 386 19.14 -4.21 -1.97
N SER A 387 17.89 -4.64 -2.08
CA SER A 387 16.73 -3.78 -2.35
C SER A 387 15.68 -4.00 -1.24
N PRO A 388 15.78 -3.26 -0.13
CA PRO A 388 14.88 -3.43 1.01
C PRO A 388 13.40 -3.33 0.61
N GLU A 389 12.59 -4.23 1.16
CA GLU A 389 11.14 -4.24 1.05
C GLU A 389 10.50 -3.86 2.38
N LEU A 390 9.38 -3.15 2.34
CA LEU A 390 8.60 -2.76 3.52
C LEU A 390 7.62 -3.87 3.89
N ILE A 391 7.75 -4.40 5.10
CA ILE A 391 6.78 -5.32 5.70
C ILE A 391 6.02 -4.59 6.81
N LEU A 392 4.69 -4.74 6.81
CA LEU A 392 3.79 -4.22 7.83
C LEU A 392 3.08 -5.40 8.50
N TYR A 393 2.76 -5.26 9.79
CA TYR A 393 1.94 -6.24 10.49
C TYR A 393 0.92 -5.56 11.40
N GLY A 394 -0.17 -6.28 11.67
CA GLY A 394 -1.29 -5.70 12.40
C GLY A 394 -2.51 -6.60 12.42
N PHE A 395 -3.69 -5.99 12.65
CA PHE A 395 -4.94 -6.72 12.83
C PHE A 395 -6.04 -6.24 11.89
N LYS A 396 -6.63 -7.18 11.16
CA LYS A 396 -7.87 -6.97 10.38
C LYS A 396 -9.00 -7.75 11.04
N SER A 397 -9.86 -7.05 11.77
CA SER A 397 -10.98 -7.66 12.51
C SER A 397 -10.50 -8.73 13.50
N LYS A 398 -10.63 -10.03 13.17
CA LYS A 398 -10.21 -11.15 14.03
C LYS A 398 -8.84 -11.70 13.67
N ASN A 399 -8.30 -11.31 12.51
CA ASN A 399 -7.08 -11.89 11.98
C ASN A 399 -5.88 -10.99 12.27
N PHE A 400 -4.79 -11.62 12.67
CA PHE A 400 -3.46 -11.03 12.58
C PHE A 400 -2.94 -11.18 11.15
N ILE A 401 -2.38 -10.12 10.58
CA ILE A 401 -1.91 -10.06 9.19
C ILE A 401 -0.45 -9.62 9.18
N VAL A 402 0.37 -10.31 8.38
CA VAL A 402 1.70 -9.84 7.95
C VAL A 402 1.63 -9.58 6.46
N TRP A 403 2.01 -8.38 6.05
CA TRP A 403 1.80 -7.84 4.71
C TRP A 403 3.07 -7.24 4.15
N ASN A 404 3.49 -7.70 2.97
CA ASN A 404 4.53 -7.06 2.20
C ASN A 404 3.93 -5.88 1.42
N GLU A 405 4.20 -4.65 1.85
CA GLU A 405 3.65 -3.45 1.20
C GLU A 405 4.31 -3.18 -0.15
N THR A 406 5.61 -3.44 -0.28
CA THR A 406 6.36 -3.20 -1.53
C THR A 406 5.85 -4.06 -2.68
N ARG A 407 5.63 -5.35 -2.43
CA ARG A 407 5.08 -6.30 -3.42
C ARG A 407 3.55 -6.33 -3.44
N ARG A 408 2.90 -5.76 -2.43
CA ARG A 408 1.44 -5.76 -2.24
C ARG A 408 0.90 -7.18 -2.06
N GLU A 409 1.50 -7.93 -1.15
CA GLU A 409 1.23 -9.35 -0.95
C GLU A 409 1.05 -9.70 0.53
N GLU A 410 0.08 -10.56 0.82
CA GLU A 410 -0.09 -11.11 2.17
C GLU A 410 0.97 -12.20 2.40
N ILE A 411 1.72 -12.10 3.50
CA ILE A 411 2.69 -13.13 3.89
C ILE A 411 2.01 -14.17 4.77
N ALA A 412 1.22 -13.72 5.75
CA ALA A 412 0.52 -14.60 6.69
C ALA A 412 -0.79 -13.97 7.18
N SER A 413 -1.79 -14.82 7.47
CA SER A 413 -3.08 -14.43 8.03
C SER A 413 -3.56 -15.48 9.03
N VAL A 414 -3.77 -15.07 10.29
CA VAL A 414 -4.05 -15.99 11.41
C VAL A 414 -5.27 -15.51 12.19
N ASP A 415 -6.34 -16.31 12.28
CA ASP A 415 -7.49 -16.03 13.15
C ASP A 415 -7.09 -16.18 14.63
N CYS A 416 -6.67 -15.06 15.21
CA CYS A 416 -6.30 -14.95 16.61
C CYS A 416 -7.45 -14.48 17.50
N GLY A 417 -8.56 -14.03 16.90
CA GLY A 417 -9.70 -13.43 17.58
C GLY A 417 -9.49 -11.95 17.95
N GLY A 418 -8.65 -11.21 17.21
CA GLY A 418 -8.51 -9.75 17.25
C GLY A 418 -7.36 -9.17 18.08
N ALA A 419 -7.20 -7.84 18.03
CA ALA A 419 -6.03 -7.08 18.50
C ALA A 419 -5.85 -6.98 20.03
N HIS A 420 -6.91 -7.15 20.83
CA HIS A 420 -6.87 -6.91 22.29
C HIS A 420 -6.32 -8.09 23.10
N ARG A 421 -5.21 -8.67 22.64
CA ARG A 421 -4.60 -9.88 23.23
C ARG A 421 -3.12 -9.65 23.45
N THR A 422 -2.53 -10.37 24.40
CA THR A 422 -1.07 -10.52 24.42
C THR A 422 -0.66 -11.29 23.17
N PHE A 423 0.35 -10.78 22.48
CA PHE A 423 0.95 -11.44 21.32
C PHE A 423 2.43 -11.08 21.21
N THR A 424 3.16 -11.88 20.43
CA THR A 424 4.51 -11.60 19.96
C THR A 424 4.66 -12.12 18.53
N ILE A 425 5.59 -11.54 17.78
CA ILE A 425 5.97 -11.98 16.44
C ILE A 425 7.49 -12.10 16.37
N ALA A 426 7.96 -13.17 15.72
CA ALA A 426 9.32 -13.27 15.23
C ALA A 426 9.29 -13.48 13.72
N HIS A 427 10.32 -12.97 13.06
CA HIS A 427 10.55 -13.14 11.63
C HIS A 427 12.02 -13.48 11.41
N ASP A 428 12.29 -14.27 10.38
CA ASP A 428 13.64 -14.58 9.95
C ASP A 428 14.23 -13.38 9.18
N SER A 429 15.44 -12.99 9.53
CA SER A 429 16.14 -11.84 8.94
C SER A 429 16.59 -12.08 7.50
N ILE A 430 16.61 -13.32 7.03
CA ILE A 430 17.00 -13.74 5.69
C ILE A 430 15.78 -14.23 4.90
N ASN A 431 14.97 -15.11 5.49
CA ASN A 431 13.75 -15.62 4.87
C ASN A 431 12.51 -14.89 5.36
N HIS A 432 12.20 -13.75 4.76
CA HIS A 432 11.06 -12.90 5.16
C HIS A 432 9.67 -13.56 5.05
N ASN A 433 9.56 -14.75 4.45
CA ASN A 433 8.31 -15.54 4.46
C ASN A 433 8.17 -16.44 5.71
N SER A 434 9.25 -16.59 6.48
CA SER A 434 9.28 -17.34 7.72
C SER A 434 8.86 -16.44 8.88
N VAL A 435 7.69 -16.74 9.44
CA VAL A 435 7.07 -15.95 10.50
C VAL A 435 6.61 -16.89 11.60
N ARG A 436 6.90 -16.53 12.86
CA ARG A 436 6.24 -17.10 14.03
C ARG A 436 5.41 -16.08 14.75
N PHE A 437 4.22 -16.48 15.16
CA PHE A 437 3.28 -15.62 15.86
C PHE A 437 2.73 -16.34 17.08
N GLY A 438 3.04 -15.81 18.26
CA GLY A 438 2.56 -16.30 19.55
C GLY A 438 1.43 -15.42 20.07
N TYR A 439 0.31 -15.98 20.52
CA TYR A 439 -0.82 -15.19 21.04
C TYR A 439 -1.64 -15.93 22.09
N THR A 440 -2.29 -15.17 22.98
CA THR A 440 -3.14 -15.74 24.03
C THR A 440 -4.61 -15.75 23.61
N ARG A 441 -5.25 -16.92 23.66
CA ARG A 441 -6.70 -17.06 23.45
C ARG A 441 -7.31 -18.07 24.41
N ALA A 442 -8.36 -17.65 25.12
CA ALA A 442 -9.06 -18.48 26.10
C ALA A 442 -8.07 -19.18 27.07
N THR A 443 -7.17 -18.38 27.68
CA THR A 443 -6.14 -18.83 28.64
C THR A 443 -5.10 -19.83 28.11
N LYS A 444 -5.11 -20.14 26.81
CA LYS A 444 -4.09 -20.95 26.14
C LYS A 444 -3.14 -20.06 25.33
N LEU A 445 -1.89 -20.49 25.23
CA LEU A 445 -0.90 -19.94 24.32
C LEU A 445 -1.05 -20.65 22.96
N TYR A 446 -1.23 -19.88 21.91
CA TYR A 446 -1.19 -20.39 20.54
C TYR A 446 0.10 -19.95 19.86
N ILE A 447 0.71 -20.87 19.11
CA ILE A 447 1.92 -20.60 18.33
C ILE A 447 1.63 -20.99 16.89
N PHE A 448 1.63 -20.00 16.02
CA PHE A 448 1.63 -20.19 14.58
C PHE A 448 3.08 -20.13 14.08
N SER A 449 3.48 -21.10 13.26
CA SER A 449 4.79 -21.10 12.59
C SER A 449 4.58 -21.29 11.09
N GLN A 450 5.17 -20.41 10.28
CA GLN A 450 5.22 -20.53 8.83
C GLN A 450 6.68 -20.56 8.40
N HIS A 451 7.05 -21.50 7.55
CA HIS A 451 8.42 -21.63 7.02
C HIS A 451 8.49 -21.40 5.51
N SER A 452 7.34 -21.47 4.85
CA SER A 452 7.19 -21.29 3.41
C SER A 452 5.90 -20.57 3.11
N PRO A 453 5.84 -19.74 2.05
CA PRO A 453 4.65 -18.99 1.72
C PRO A 453 3.50 -19.93 1.34
N ILE A 454 2.33 -19.72 1.96
CA ILE A 454 1.10 -20.48 1.68
C ILE A 454 0.61 -20.18 0.26
N HIS A 455 0.83 -18.95 -0.19
CA HIS A 455 0.49 -18.51 -1.53
C HIS A 455 1.61 -17.64 -2.11
N ARG A 456 1.75 -17.64 -3.42
CA ARG A 456 2.68 -16.76 -4.15
C ARG A 456 2.09 -16.35 -5.49
N PRO A 457 2.33 -15.12 -5.97
CA PRO A 457 2.03 -14.79 -7.34
C PRO A 457 3.00 -15.50 -8.29
N LEU A 458 2.45 -16.08 -9.35
CA LEU A 458 3.20 -16.45 -10.55
C LEU A 458 3.32 -15.27 -11.51
N ARG A 459 2.34 -14.34 -11.45
CA ARG A 459 2.34 -13.06 -12.15
C ARG A 459 1.68 -12.03 -11.24
N CYS A 460 2.34 -10.89 -11.02
CA CYS A 460 1.77 -9.77 -10.27
C CYS A 460 0.59 -9.15 -11.04
N GLY A 461 -0.41 -8.67 -10.30
CA GLY A 461 -1.60 -8.05 -10.86
C GLY A 461 -1.43 -6.57 -11.17
N THR A 462 -2.44 -6.01 -11.82
CA THR A 462 -2.65 -4.58 -12.10
C THR A 462 -3.77 -4.04 -11.20
N HIS A 463 -4.82 -3.45 -11.77
CA HIS A 463 -6.02 -3.03 -11.05
C HIS A 463 -7.08 -4.11 -11.09
N GLY A 464 -7.89 -4.23 -10.03
CA GLY A 464 -8.95 -5.23 -9.96
C GLY A 464 -10.22 -4.86 -10.74
N ARG A 465 -10.20 -3.72 -11.43
CA ARG A 465 -11.27 -3.12 -12.24
C ARG A 465 -10.65 -2.27 -13.37
N GLU A 466 -11.50 -1.75 -14.24
CA GLU A 466 -11.17 -0.97 -15.43
C GLU A 466 -10.27 0.23 -15.10
N ILE A 467 -9.12 0.35 -15.78
CA ILE A 467 -8.26 1.53 -15.76
C ILE A 467 -8.90 2.60 -16.64
N ARG A 468 -9.22 3.75 -16.04
CA ARG A 468 -9.94 4.87 -16.68
C ARG A 468 -9.04 6.05 -17.02
N GLY A 469 -7.97 6.24 -16.27
CA GLY A 469 -7.01 7.32 -16.50
C GLY A 469 -5.59 6.78 -16.53
N LEU A 470 -4.81 7.26 -17.50
CA LEU A 470 -3.38 7.02 -17.63
C LEU A 470 -2.61 8.32 -17.81
N SER A 471 -1.45 8.40 -17.19
CA SER A 471 -0.48 9.45 -17.45
C SER A 471 0.92 8.93 -17.16
N ALA A 472 1.93 9.44 -17.84
CA ALA A 472 3.31 9.07 -17.59
C ALA A 472 4.19 10.32 -17.47
N SER A 473 5.22 10.22 -16.62
CA SER A 473 6.31 11.18 -16.47
C SER A 473 7.61 10.38 -16.40
N GLY A 474 8.47 10.58 -17.39
CA GLY A 474 9.69 9.79 -17.57
C GLY A 474 9.41 8.28 -17.58
N ARG A 475 10.00 7.55 -16.62
CA ARG A 475 9.83 6.10 -16.48
C ARG A 475 8.61 5.67 -15.64
N TYR A 476 7.91 6.64 -15.04
CA TYR A 476 6.78 6.38 -14.15
C TYR A 476 5.47 6.50 -14.91
N ILE A 477 4.57 5.55 -14.65
CA ILE A 477 3.24 5.50 -15.22
C ILE A 477 2.27 5.55 -14.04
N ALA A 478 1.36 6.52 -14.04
CA ALA A 478 0.28 6.60 -13.08
C ALA A 478 -1.01 6.07 -13.72
N THR A 479 -1.72 5.24 -12.97
CA THR A 479 -2.99 4.63 -13.38
C THR A 479 -4.06 4.94 -12.33
N GLY A 480 -5.23 5.35 -12.80
CA GLY A 480 -6.44 5.51 -11.99
C GLY A 480 -7.54 4.59 -12.49
N ALA A 481 -8.14 3.82 -11.59
CA ALA A 481 -9.11 2.78 -11.97
C ALA A 481 -10.46 2.89 -11.25
N GLU A 482 -11.43 2.11 -11.72
CA GLU A 482 -12.77 2.01 -11.15
C GLU A 482 -12.77 1.32 -9.77
N ASP A 483 -11.67 0.67 -9.36
CA ASP A 483 -11.47 0.14 -8.01
C ASP A 483 -11.13 1.22 -6.96
N THR A 484 -11.17 2.48 -7.39
CA THR A 484 -10.92 3.71 -6.62
C THR A 484 -9.47 3.89 -6.17
N THR A 485 -8.54 3.10 -6.73
CA THR A 485 -7.12 3.18 -6.42
C THR A 485 -6.35 3.98 -7.47
N VAL A 486 -5.35 4.72 -6.99
CA VAL A 486 -4.27 5.28 -7.80
C VAL A 486 -3.05 4.39 -7.61
N ARG A 487 -2.40 3.99 -8.69
CA ARG A 487 -1.13 3.24 -8.65
C ARG A 487 -0.09 3.94 -9.50
N ILE A 488 1.15 3.90 -9.04
CA ILE A 488 2.32 4.36 -9.78
C ILE A 488 3.18 3.15 -10.07
N TRP A 489 3.52 2.99 -11.35
CA TRP A 489 4.32 1.90 -11.88
C TRP A 489 5.64 2.46 -12.36
N GLU A 490 6.70 1.73 -12.10
CA GLU A 490 7.97 1.89 -12.78
C GLU A 490 8.03 0.93 -13.96
N TYR A 491 8.38 1.47 -15.13
CA TYR A 491 8.68 0.68 -16.32
C TYR A 491 10.20 0.60 -16.53
N GLY A 492 10.73 -0.62 -16.52
CA GLY A 492 12.14 -0.90 -16.86
C GLY A 492 12.29 -1.36 -18.31
N ASP A 493 13.13 -0.66 -19.10
CA ASP A 493 13.54 -1.12 -20.43
C ASP A 493 14.65 -2.20 -20.29
N GLU A 494 14.60 -3.25 -21.11
CA GLU A 494 15.53 -4.40 -21.10
C GLU A 494 16.99 -4.00 -21.37
N ARG A 495 17.26 -2.74 -21.74
CA ARG A 495 18.61 -2.20 -22.00
C ARG A 495 19.54 -2.22 -20.77
N CYS A 496 19.02 -2.34 -19.54
CA CYS A 496 19.82 -2.35 -18.31
C CYS A 496 20.39 -3.72 -17.90
N GLY A 497 20.40 -4.73 -18.78
CA GLY A 497 21.21 -5.94 -18.61
C GLY A 497 20.77 -6.93 -17.51
N THR A 498 19.74 -6.62 -16.73
CA THR A 498 19.10 -7.55 -15.80
C THR A 498 18.14 -8.45 -16.57
N LYS A 499 18.52 -9.72 -16.76
CA LYS A 499 17.87 -10.72 -17.64
C LYS A 499 16.41 -11.10 -17.31
N ASN A 500 15.66 -10.34 -16.52
CA ASN A 500 14.27 -10.63 -16.14
C ASN A 500 13.38 -9.37 -15.89
N SER A 501 13.79 -8.16 -16.32
CA SER A 501 13.15 -6.90 -15.89
C SER A 501 12.33 -6.16 -16.97
N GLY A 502 11.82 -6.83 -18.00
CA GLY A 502 10.83 -6.23 -18.89
C GLY A 502 9.44 -6.28 -18.22
N GLY A 503 8.98 -5.17 -17.65
CA GLY A 503 7.64 -5.15 -17.03
C GLY A 503 7.32 -3.92 -16.18
N LEU A 504 6.04 -3.81 -15.81
CA LEU A 504 5.53 -2.80 -14.89
C LEU A 504 5.70 -3.28 -13.44
N ARG A 505 6.42 -2.52 -12.62
CA ARG A 505 6.58 -2.76 -11.19
C ARG A 505 5.83 -1.69 -10.41
N CYS A 506 4.86 -2.07 -9.57
CA CYS A 506 4.17 -1.10 -8.71
C CYS A 506 5.15 -0.53 -7.68
N VAL A 507 5.24 0.80 -7.56
CA VAL A 507 6.14 1.51 -6.64
C VAL A 507 5.40 2.37 -5.61
N ALA A 508 4.11 2.64 -5.87
CA ALA A 508 3.21 3.26 -4.90
C ALA A 508 1.76 2.92 -5.25
N SER A 509 0.92 2.82 -4.22
CA SER A 509 -0.52 2.64 -4.38
C SER A 509 -1.26 3.32 -3.24
N THR A 510 -2.30 4.08 -3.59
CA THR A 510 -3.13 4.79 -2.61
C THR A 510 -4.61 4.66 -2.96
N LYS A 511 -5.46 4.74 -1.93
CA LYS A 511 -6.91 4.64 -2.04
C LYS A 511 -7.56 5.71 -1.17
N LEU A 512 -7.68 6.91 -1.73
CA LEU A 512 -8.39 8.02 -1.08
C LEU A 512 -9.75 8.32 -1.74
N HIS A 513 -9.86 8.12 -3.05
CA HIS A 513 -11.12 8.28 -3.76
C HIS A 513 -12.16 7.26 -3.27
N ILE A 514 -13.39 7.72 -3.10
CA ILE A 514 -14.53 6.85 -2.77
C ILE A 514 -15.29 6.40 -4.02
N SER A 515 -14.99 6.99 -5.18
CA SER A 515 -15.60 6.69 -6.47
C SER A 515 -14.58 6.33 -7.53
N GLY A 516 -15.04 5.73 -8.63
CA GLY A 516 -14.17 5.34 -9.75
C GLY A 516 -13.53 6.57 -10.41
N LEU A 517 -12.22 6.52 -10.59
CA LEU A 517 -11.46 7.63 -11.15
C LEU A 517 -11.92 7.94 -12.59
N GLN A 518 -11.84 9.23 -12.96
CA GLN A 518 -12.16 9.73 -14.30
C GLN A 518 -10.89 10.11 -15.06
N LYS A 519 -10.00 10.90 -14.46
CA LYS A 519 -8.73 11.31 -15.08
C LYS A 519 -7.59 11.32 -14.07
N ILE A 520 -6.39 11.07 -14.57
CA ILE A 520 -5.14 11.23 -13.83
C ILE A 520 -4.12 11.92 -14.75
N HIS A 521 -3.32 12.83 -14.22
CA HIS A 521 -2.37 13.61 -15.02
C HIS A 521 -1.14 14.03 -14.20
N TRP A 522 0.05 13.74 -14.72
CA TRP A 522 1.31 14.25 -14.19
C TRP A 522 1.50 15.71 -14.58
N VAL A 523 1.96 16.52 -13.64
CA VAL A 523 2.36 17.92 -13.86
C VAL A 523 3.81 18.07 -13.43
N GLY A 524 4.71 17.97 -14.40
CA GLY A 524 6.14 17.76 -14.12
C GLY A 524 6.39 16.34 -13.59
N ASP A 525 7.39 16.22 -12.73
CA ASP A 525 7.86 14.92 -12.19
C ASP A 525 7.57 14.76 -10.69
N ASP A 526 6.93 15.76 -10.09
CA ASP A 526 6.72 15.95 -8.65
C ASP A 526 5.25 16.05 -8.26
N TYR A 527 4.35 16.40 -9.19
CA TYR A 527 2.90 16.45 -8.94
C TYR A 527 2.12 15.50 -9.83
N LEU A 528 1.20 14.78 -9.19
CA LEU A 528 0.19 13.96 -9.84
C LEU A 528 -1.18 14.51 -9.43
N LEU A 529 -2.10 14.71 -10.38
CA LEU A 529 -3.45 15.16 -10.09
C LEU A 529 -4.44 14.06 -10.49
N SER A 530 -5.51 13.91 -9.73
CA SER A 530 -6.54 12.92 -10.02
C SER A 530 -7.95 13.46 -9.77
N SER A 531 -8.90 13.01 -10.60
CA SER A 531 -10.31 13.34 -10.47
C SER A 531 -11.18 12.08 -10.48
N ALA A 532 -12.35 12.17 -9.84
CA ALA A 532 -13.35 11.09 -9.84
C ALA A 532 -14.79 11.64 -9.86
N GLY A 533 -15.76 10.81 -9.49
CA GLY A 533 -17.13 11.25 -9.21
C GLY A 533 -17.23 12.05 -7.92
N PHE A 534 -18.45 12.49 -7.58
CA PHE A 534 -18.74 13.32 -6.39
C PHE A 534 -17.84 14.56 -6.25
N GLU A 535 -17.44 15.12 -7.39
CA GLU A 535 -16.52 16.26 -7.50
C GLU A 535 -15.23 16.05 -6.68
N GLU A 536 -14.74 14.81 -6.60
CA GLU A 536 -13.45 14.50 -5.97
C GLU A 536 -12.30 14.93 -6.90
N PHE A 537 -11.44 15.81 -6.40
CA PHE A 537 -10.22 16.23 -7.07
C PHE A 537 -9.09 16.37 -6.05
N PHE A 538 -7.96 15.70 -6.31
CA PHE A 538 -6.82 15.64 -5.40
C PHE A 538 -5.53 16.05 -6.12
N VAL A 539 -4.67 16.75 -5.37
CA VAL A 539 -3.28 17.03 -5.76
C VAL A 539 -2.39 16.15 -4.90
N TRP A 540 -1.55 15.36 -5.57
CA TRP A 540 -0.60 14.45 -4.95
C TRP A 540 0.82 14.96 -5.18
N SER A 541 1.57 15.12 -4.11
CA SER A 541 3.03 15.24 -4.21
C SER A 541 3.62 13.83 -4.30
N VAL A 542 4.50 13.62 -5.27
CA VAL A 542 5.19 12.35 -5.49
C VAL A 542 6.67 12.60 -5.60
N GLN A 543 7.46 11.86 -4.83
CA GLN A 543 8.91 12.04 -4.84
C GLN A 543 9.66 10.74 -4.53
N ARG A 544 10.90 10.70 -4.99
CA ARG A 544 11.86 9.66 -4.59
C ARG A 544 12.37 9.98 -3.19
N LEU A 545 12.50 8.96 -2.37
CA LEU A 545 13.14 9.07 -1.06
C LEU A 545 14.64 8.80 -1.24
N ASP A 546 15.50 9.61 -0.64
CA ASP A 546 16.95 9.36 -0.62
C ASP A 546 17.29 8.26 0.40
N SER A 547 16.93 7.03 0.04
CA SER A 547 17.06 5.80 0.84
C SER A 547 17.37 4.61 -0.09
N GLN A 548 17.92 3.52 0.47
CA GLN A 548 18.00 2.24 -0.27
C GLN A 548 16.60 1.69 -0.62
N TYR A 549 15.58 2.01 0.19
CA TYR A 549 14.19 1.66 -0.10
C TYR A 549 13.71 2.32 -1.41
N LYS A 550 13.30 1.51 -2.39
CA LYS A 550 12.93 1.97 -3.74
C LYS A 550 11.46 2.37 -3.92
N GLY A 551 10.68 2.43 -2.83
CA GLY A 551 9.31 2.96 -2.87
C GLY A 551 9.28 4.47 -3.05
N LEU A 552 8.16 5.00 -3.57
CA LEU A 552 7.96 6.45 -3.70
C LEU A 552 7.24 7.03 -2.47
N GLY A 553 7.65 8.23 -2.06
CA GLY A 553 6.83 9.10 -1.23
C GLY A 553 5.62 9.56 -2.03
N ILE A 554 4.42 9.36 -1.49
CA ILE A 554 3.17 9.85 -2.08
C ILE A 554 2.32 10.46 -0.97
N LEU A 555 1.95 11.73 -1.15
CA LEU A 555 1.18 12.50 -0.19
C LEU A 555 0.02 13.20 -0.90
N CYS A 556 -1.20 13.07 -0.37
CA CYS A 556 -2.30 13.93 -0.79
C CYS A 556 -2.07 15.32 -0.17
N GLU A 557 -1.51 16.23 -0.96
CA GLU A 557 -1.15 17.59 -0.52
C GLU A 557 -2.38 18.49 -0.42
N ALA A 558 -3.37 18.30 -1.31
CA ALA A 558 -4.60 19.08 -1.28
C ALA A 558 -5.82 18.35 -1.84
N ILE A 559 -6.99 18.71 -1.30
CA ILE A 559 -8.31 18.24 -1.72
C ILE A 559 -9.15 19.46 -2.12
N LEU A 560 -9.82 19.41 -3.28
CA LEU A 560 -10.73 20.46 -3.68
C LEU A 560 -12.03 20.39 -2.86
N GLU A 561 -12.33 21.46 -2.11
CA GLU A 561 -13.56 21.57 -1.31
C GLU A 561 -14.70 22.32 -2.03
N ASP A 562 -14.42 23.03 -3.13
CA ASP A 562 -15.43 23.76 -3.93
C ASP A 562 -16.30 22.79 -4.76
N LYS A 563 -17.24 22.16 -4.06
CA LYS A 563 -18.25 21.26 -4.63
C LYS A 563 -19.58 21.96 -4.86
N SER A 564 -20.35 21.45 -5.81
CA SER A 564 -21.76 21.83 -5.95
C SER A 564 -22.57 21.44 -4.70
N PRO A 565 -23.76 22.05 -4.46
CA PRO A 565 -24.58 21.73 -3.29
C PRO A 565 -24.97 20.26 -3.15
N ALA A 566 -25.12 19.55 -4.28
CA ALA A 566 -25.45 18.12 -4.29
C ALA A 566 -24.20 17.22 -4.19
N ALA A 567 -23.02 17.76 -4.52
CA ALA A 567 -21.74 17.06 -4.53
C ALA A 567 -21.77 15.73 -5.32
N ASP A 568 -22.57 15.65 -6.38
CA ASP A 568 -22.86 14.41 -7.13
C ASP A 568 -22.39 14.45 -8.58
N LEU A 569 -21.81 15.57 -9.02
CA LEU A 569 -21.28 15.73 -10.37
C LEU A 569 -19.98 14.94 -10.56
N ARG A 570 -19.69 14.61 -11.82
CA ARG A 570 -18.39 14.05 -12.22
C ARG A 570 -17.51 15.16 -12.79
N ILE A 571 -16.24 15.18 -12.38
CA ILE A 571 -15.20 15.91 -13.09
C ILE A 571 -14.76 15.01 -14.24
N MET A 572 -15.20 15.34 -15.45
CA MET A 572 -15.07 14.47 -16.62
C MET A 572 -13.64 14.45 -17.16
N ASP A 573 -12.97 15.59 -17.12
CA ASP A 573 -11.57 15.77 -17.54
C ASP A 573 -11.02 17.05 -16.90
N PHE A 574 -9.71 17.18 -16.89
CA PHE A 574 -9.03 18.42 -16.52
C PHE A 574 -7.70 18.53 -17.26
N ASP A 575 -7.23 19.76 -17.40
CA ASP A 575 -5.88 20.06 -17.85
C ASP A 575 -5.20 20.99 -16.85
N ALA A 576 -3.88 20.86 -16.74
CA ALA A 576 -3.12 21.55 -15.73
C ALA A 576 -1.71 21.92 -16.22
N CYS A 577 -1.27 23.13 -15.87
CA CYS A 577 0.07 23.59 -16.18
C CYS A 577 0.70 24.34 -15.01
N LYS A 578 2.00 24.15 -14.81
CA LYS A 578 2.78 24.98 -13.88
C LYS A 578 2.95 26.40 -14.43
N VAL A 579 2.76 27.39 -13.57
CA VAL A 579 3.02 28.81 -13.84
C VAL A 579 4.02 29.35 -12.80
N GLY A 580 4.36 30.64 -12.87
CA GLY A 580 5.35 31.27 -11.98
C GLY A 580 5.14 30.94 -10.50
N ASN A 581 6.25 30.88 -9.74
CA ASN A 581 6.31 30.54 -8.31
C ASN A 581 5.88 29.11 -7.91
N GLY A 582 5.76 28.18 -8.87
CA GLY A 582 5.41 26.78 -8.60
C GLY A 582 3.90 26.53 -8.45
N SER A 583 3.06 27.55 -8.63
CA SER A 583 1.60 27.38 -8.70
C SER A 583 1.20 26.58 -9.94
N ILE A 584 0.04 25.92 -9.85
CA ILE A 584 -0.55 25.15 -10.94
C ILE A 584 -1.88 25.79 -11.33
N ILE A 585 -2.05 26.13 -12.61
CA ILE A 585 -3.36 26.50 -13.16
C ILE A 585 -4.06 25.23 -13.60
N ILE A 586 -5.27 25.00 -13.10
CA ILE A 586 -6.04 23.79 -13.31
C ILE A 586 -7.38 24.18 -13.89
N THR A 587 -7.72 23.68 -15.08
CA THR A 587 -9.04 23.85 -15.67
C THR A 587 -9.74 22.51 -15.74
N MET A 588 -10.93 22.40 -15.16
CA MET A 588 -11.70 21.17 -15.09
C MET A 588 -13.09 21.33 -15.69
N VAL A 589 -13.56 20.28 -16.37
CA VAL A 589 -14.89 20.19 -16.96
C VAL A 589 -15.79 19.26 -16.16
N LEU A 590 -17.02 19.69 -15.91
CA LEU A 590 -18.01 18.95 -15.15
C LEU A 590 -19.13 18.40 -16.03
N SER A 591 -19.76 17.32 -15.56
CA SER A 591 -20.84 16.63 -16.26
C SER A 591 -22.09 17.47 -16.53
N ASN A 592 -22.24 18.61 -15.86
CA ASN A 592 -23.36 19.55 -16.01
C ASN A 592 -23.07 20.70 -16.98
N SER A 593 -22.08 20.57 -17.87
CA SER A 593 -21.66 21.60 -18.83
C SER A 593 -20.88 22.79 -18.24
N THR A 594 -20.47 22.71 -16.96
CA THR A 594 -19.67 23.76 -16.30
C THR A 594 -18.16 23.52 -16.53
N LEU A 595 -17.42 24.61 -16.74
CA LEU A 595 -15.96 24.64 -16.76
C LEU A 595 -15.49 25.55 -15.61
N LYS A 596 -14.58 25.07 -14.76
CA LYS A 596 -13.99 25.86 -13.67
C LYS A 596 -12.47 25.90 -13.81
N THR A 597 -11.87 27.05 -13.56
CA THR A 597 -10.41 27.22 -13.53
C THR A 597 -9.98 27.66 -12.15
N TYR A 598 -8.96 27.02 -11.60
CA TYR A 598 -8.35 27.32 -10.31
C TYR A 598 -6.87 27.62 -10.47
N ARG A 599 -6.35 28.43 -9.56
CA ARG A 599 -4.93 28.44 -9.21
C ARG A 599 -4.76 27.60 -7.95
N TYR A 600 -3.90 26.60 -8.02
CA TYR A 600 -3.42 25.89 -6.85
C TYR A 600 -2.03 26.40 -6.49
N THR A 601 -1.81 26.77 -5.24
CA THR A 601 -0.49 27.14 -4.71
C THR A 601 -0.18 26.24 -3.52
N PRO A 602 0.98 25.55 -3.50
CA PRO A 602 1.42 24.76 -2.35
C PRO A 602 1.35 25.58 -1.05
N GLY A 603 0.73 25.01 -0.02
CA GLY A 603 0.51 25.68 1.27
C GLY A 603 -0.64 26.71 1.33
N GLU A 604 -1.08 27.29 0.21
CA GLU A 604 -2.22 28.23 0.18
C GLU A 604 -3.53 27.57 -0.31
N GLY A 605 -3.44 26.45 -1.04
CA GLY A 605 -4.59 25.69 -1.53
C GLY A 605 -5.16 26.20 -2.86
N PHE A 606 -6.45 25.96 -3.07
CA PHE A 606 -7.15 26.28 -4.33
C PHE A 606 -7.82 27.66 -4.28
N HIS A 607 -7.59 28.46 -5.32
CA HIS A 607 -8.26 29.73 -5.55
C HIS A 607 -9.00 29.69 -6.90
N LEU A 608 -10.33 29.84 -6.88
CA LEU A 608 -11.13 29.89 -8.10
C LEU A 608 -10.81 31.16 -8.90
N LEU A 609 -10.38 30.99 -10.15
CA LEU A 609 -10.08 32.09 -11.07
C LEU A 609 -11.24 32.39 -12.00
N ALA A 610 -11.90 31.35 -12.53
CA ALA A 610 -12.97 31.53 -13.50
C ALA A 610 -13.99 30.39 -13.47
N ARG A 611 -15.24 30.73 -13.80
CA ARG A 611 -16.33 29.78 -13.97
C ARG A 611 -17.11 30.13 -15.23
N MET A 612 -17.32 29.13 -16.07
CA MET A 612 -18.02 29.24 -17.35
C MET A 612 -19.02 28.10 -17.49
N SER A 613 -19.98 28.27 -18.38
CA SER A 613 -20.91 27.23 -18.81
C SER A 613 -21.04 27.25 -20.32
N TYR A 614 -21.09 26.08 -20.92
CA TYR A 614 -21.28 25.96 -22.37
C TYR A 614 -22.76 26.03 -22.76
N THR A 615 -23.49 24.93 -22.62
CA THR A 615 -24.92 24.86 -22.95
C THR A 615 -25.61 24.06 -21.84
N GLY A 616 -25.96 22.81 -22.13
CA GLY A 616 -26.30 21.75 -21.19
C GLY A 616 -25.67 20.40 -21.56
N ALA A 617 -24.92 20.34 -22.66
CA ALA A 617 -24.18 19.15 -23.05
C ALA A 617 -23.05 18.88 -22.05
N CYS A 618 -22.90 17.63 -21.62
CA CYS A 618 -21.76 17.23 -20.79
C CYS A 618 -20.45 17.52 -21.55
N LEU A 619 -19.56 18.27 -20.90
CA LEU A 619 -18.20 18.53 -21.38
C LEU A 619 -17.33 17.31 -21.06
N THR A 620 -16.65 16.76 -22.04
CA THR A 620 -15.97 15.46 -21.95
C THR A 620 -14.45 15.56 -21.94
N GLN A 621 -13.88 16.61 -22.55
CA GLN A 621 -12.44 16.83 -22.61
C GLN A 621 -12.12 18.32 -22.46
N VAL A 622 -10.94 18.64 -21.93
CA VAL A 622 -10.39 20.00 -21.92
C VAL A 622 -8.88 20.00 -22.15
N ARG A 623 -8.37 20.91 -22.97
CA ARG A 623 -6.93 21.17 -23.09
C ARG A 623 -6.63 22.66 -23.08
N HIS A 624 -5.52 23.04 -22.47
CA HIS A 624 -4.96 24.38 -22.51
C HIS A 624 -4.30 24.61 -23.88
N LEU A 625 -4.67 25.72 -24.52
CA LEU A 625 -4.05 26.22 -25.76
C LEU A 625 -2.98 27.30 -25.45
N GLY A 626 -2.86 27.70 -24.20
CA GLY A 626 -1.92 28.71 -23.70
C GLY A 626 -2.38 29.23 -22.35
N VAL A 627 -1.46 29.35 -21.41
CA VAL A 627 -1.73 29.81 -20.04
C VAL A 627 -0.60 30.71 -19.57
N ASP A 628 -0.95 31.79 -18.89
CA ASP A 628 -0.02 32.62 -18.14
C ASP A 628 -0.68 33.12 -16.85
N GLU A 629 -0.02 34.00 -16.11
CA GLU A 629 -0.53 34.51 -14.83
C GLU A 629 -1.77 35.41 -14.96
N ASN A 630 -2.07 35.91 -16.16
CA ASN A 630 -3.11 36.90 -16.43
C ASN A 630 -4.31 36.32 -17.20
N GLY A 631 -4.20 35.12 -17.79
CA GLY A 631 -5.30 34.49 -18.49
C GLY A 631 -4.96 33.14 -19.10
N LEU A 632 -5.96 32.52 -19.73
CA LEU A 632 -5.80 31.27 -20.46
C LEU A 632 -6.65 31.21 -21.73
N SER A 633 -6.20 30.37 -22.66
CA SER A 633 -6.98 29.86 -23.78
C SER A 633 -7.22 28.37 -23.59
N ALA A 634 -8.45 27.90 -23.77
CA ALA A 634 -8.79 26.49 -23.63
C ALA A 634 -9.59 25.97 -24.83
N LEU A 635 -9.46 24.68 -25.06
CA LEU A 635 -10.26 23.89 -25.98
C LEU A 635 -11.05 22.88 -25.18
N THR A 636 -12.37 22.82 -25.37
CA THR A 636 -13.21 21.79 -24.78
C THR A 636 -13.87 20.94 -25.83
N ALA A 637 -14.12 19.68 -25.53
CA ALA A 637 -14.99 18.79 -26.31
C ALA A 637 -16.24 18.42 -25.51
N SER A 638 -17.31 18.06 -26.21
CA SER A 638 -18.61 17.79 -25.58
C SER A 638 -19.34 16.57 -26.17
N THR A 639 -20.36 16.13 -25.42
CA THR A 639 -21.26 15.03 -25.78
C THR A 639 -22.09 15.27 -27.05
N ASP A 640 -22.22 16.51 -27.49
CA ASP A 640 -22.91 16.91 -28.73
C ASP A 640 -22.01 16.89 -29.98
N GLY A 641 -20.75 16.43 -29.85
CA GLY A 641 -19.82 16.29 -30.97
C GLY A 641 -19.09 17.57 -31.40
N HIS A 642 -19.11 18.61 -30.56
CA HIS A 642 -18.49 19.90 -30.86
C HIS A 642 -17.17 20.11 -30.14
N LEU A 643 -16.29 20.87 -30.79
CA LEU A 643 -15.13 21.53 -30.18
C LEU A 643 -15.44 22.99 -29.92
N THR A 644 -15.07 23.50 -28.76
CA THR A 644 -15.30 24.89 -28.36
C THR A 644 -14.00 25.53 -27.88
N THR A 645 -13.64 26.69 -28.44
CA THR A 645 -12.50 27.48 -27.99
C THR A 645 -12.94 28.59 -27.03
N TRP A 646 -12.14 28.80 -26.00
CA TRP A 646 -12.39 29.72 -24.90
C TRP A 646 -11.22 30.66 -24.69
N GLU A 647 -11.51 31.89 -24.32
CA GLU A 647 -10.56 32.86 -23.79
C GLU A 647 -11.03 33.29 -22.40
N VAL A 648 -10.10 33.34 -21.45
CA VAL A 648 -10.34 33.74 -20.07
C VAL A 648 -9.27 34.73 -19.66
N SER A 649 -9.68 35.86 -19.07
CA SER A 649 -8.77 36.79 -18.39
C SER A 649 -8.98 36.73 -16.88
N PHE A 650 -7.90 36.61 -16.12
CA PHE A 650 -7.94 36.50 -14.66
C PHE A 650 -8.01 37.86 -13.93
N GLY A 651 -7.99 38.98 -14.66
CA GLY A 651 -8.06 40.33 -14.10
C GLY A 651 -9.49 40.83 -13.84
N GLY A 652 -9.73 41.40 -12.65
CA GLY A 652 -11.00 42.02 -12.21
C GLY A 652 -11.69 41.29 -11.04
N GLU A 653 -12.70 41.89 -10.41
CA GLU A 653 -13.57 41.22 -9.42
C GLU A 653 -14.43 40.09 -10.04
N VAL A 654 -14.60 40.12 -11.37
CA VAL A 654 -15.28 39.09 -12.16
C VAL A 654 -14.42 38.77 -13.38
N ALA A 655 -13.91 37.55 -13.47
CA ALA A 655 -13.14 37.09 -14.62
C ALA A 655 -13.98 37.18 -15.90
N SER A 656 -13.47 37.90 -16.91
CA SER A 656 -14.09 37.97 -18.22
C SER A 656 -13.77 36.69 -19.01
N HIS A 657 -14.83 36.09 -19.57
CA HIS A 657 -14.73 34.88 -20.35
C HIS A 657 -15.48 35.05 -21.67
N ALA A 658 -14.85 34.60 -22.75
CA ALA A 658 -15.42 34.62 -24.08
C ALA A 658 -15.38 33.22 -24.67
N LEU A 659 -16.56 32.70 -25.02
CA LEU A 659 -16.67 31.60 -25.98
C LEU A 659 -16.32 32.17 -27.35
N VAL A 660 -15.19 31.73 -27.91
CA VAL A 660 -14.63 32.28 -29.14
C VAL A 660 -15.27 31.63 -30.37
N GLN A 661 -15.32 30.30 -30.40
CA GLN A 661 -15.93 29.57 -31.50
C GLN A 661 -16.44 28.20 -31.06
N VAL A 662 -17.48 27.72 -31.74
CA VAL A 662 -18.00 26.35 -31.66
C VAL A 662 -17.90 25.70 -33.04
N ALA A 663 -17.30 24.53 -33.12
CA ALA A 663 -17.08 23.80 -34.35
C ALA A 663 -17.63 22.36 -34.25
N PRO A 664 -18.66 21.98 -35.02
CA PRO A 664 -19.07 20.57 -35.13
C PRO A 664 -17.97 19.74 -35.79
N VAL A 665 -17.66 18.58 -35.19
CA VAL A 665 -16.68 17.61 -35.70
C VAL A 665 -17.28 16.21 -35.80
N HIS A 666 -17.88 15.73 -34.72
CA HIS A 666 -18.45 14.38 -34.61
C HIS A 666 -19.99 14.41 -34.64
N GLN A 667 -20.61 13.28 -34.98
CA GLN A 667 -22.06 13.10 -34.89
C GLN A 667 -22.54 12.88 -33.44
N SER A 668 -21.65 12.37 -32.58
CA SER A 668 -21.91 12.03 -31.18
C SER A 668 -20.75 12.51 -30.30
N SER A 669 -20.76 12.11 -29.04
CA SER A 669 -19.78 12.46 -28.02
C SER A 669 -18.33 12.28 -28.47
N ILE A 670 -17.52 13.30 -28.22
CA ILE A 670 -16.06 13.22 -28.33
C ILE A 670 -15.54 12.62 -27.02
N LYS A 671 -14.85 11.48 -27.12
CA LYS A 671 -14.42 10.67 -25.97
C LYS A 671 -12.97 10.94 -25.57
N CYS A 672 -12.11 11.20 -26.54
CA CYS A 672 -10.71 11.53 -26.32
C CYS A 672 -10.27 12.65 -27.25
N LEU A 673 -9.31 13.43 -26.78
CA LEU A 673 -8.72 14.54 -27.49
C LEU A 673 -7.24 14.64 -27.16
N ASP A 674 -6.42 14.82 -28.18
CA ASP A 674 -5.03 15.22 -28.01
C ASP A 674 -4.65 16.28 -29.04
N LEU A 675 -3.65 17.09 -28.71
CA LEU A 675 -3.23 18.20 -29.55
C LEU A 675 -1.71 18.30 -29.65
N GLN A 676 -1.26 18.86 -30.75
CA GLN A 676 0.14 19.16 -31.00
C GLN A 676 0.30 20.62 -31.41
N PRO A 677 1.23 21.37 -30.80
CA PRO A 677 1.58 22.71 -31.25
C PRO A 677 2.09 22.73 -32.69
N THR A 678 1.73 23.76 -33.43
CA THR A 678 2.20 24.08 -34.78
C THR A 678 2.64 25.55 -34.83
N PRO A 679 3.39 26.00 -35.84
CA PRO A 679 3.80 27.40 -35.94
C PRO A 679 2.64 28.42 -35.94
N GLU A 680 1.45 28.02 -36.42
CA GLU A 680 0.28 28.91 -36.58
C GLU A 680 -0.78 28.71 -35.49
N GLY A 681 -0.64 27.68 -34.64
CA GLY A 681 -1.63 27.30 -33.63
C GLY A 681 -1.50 25.83 -33.25
N PHE A 682 -2.53 25.02 -33.47
CA PHE A 682 -2.57 23.62 -33.02
C PHE A 682 -3.17 22.67 -34.05
N LEU A 683 -2.61 21.46 -34.12
CA LEU A 683 -3.23 20.31 -34.75
C LEU A 683 -3.93 19.49 -33.67
N VAL A 684 -5.23 19.28 -33.81
CA VAL A 684 -6.07 18.57 -32.83
C VAL A 684 -6.59 17.29 -33.47
N LEU A 685 -6.44 16.17 -32.76
CA LEU A 685 -7.11 14.92 -33.10
C LEU A 685 -8.16 14.60 -32.04
N THR A 686 -9.29 14.05 -32.48
CA THR A 686 -10.41 13.67 -31.63
C THR A 686 -10.94 12.29 -31.96
N GLY A 687 -11.16 11.46 -30.96
CA GLY A 687 -11.85 10.17 -31.09
C GLY A 687 -13.29 10.27 -30.60
N GLY A 688 -14.23 9.74 -31.38
CA GLY A 688 -15.66 9.82 -31.09
C GLY A 688 -16.29 8.49 -30.69
N ASP A 689 -17.44 8.60 -30.02
CA ASP A 689 -18.39 7.49 -29.79
C ASP A 689 -19.03 6.99 -31.10
N ASP A 690 -19.03 7.86 -32.13
CA ASP A 690 -19.42 7.59 -33.52
C ASP A 690 -18.32 6.88 -34.33
N ASN A 691 -17.38 6.22 -33.64
CA ASN A 691 -16.29 5.44 -34.20
C ASN A 691 -15.46 6.15 -35.29
N GLY A 692 -15.50 7.49 -35.30
CA GLY A 692 -14.77 8.36 -36.20
C GLY A 692 -13.52 8.94 -35.54
N LEU A 693 -12.55 9.30 -36.39
CA LEU A 693 -11.34 10.05 -36.00
C LEU A 693 -11.38 11.43 -36.65
N GLY A 694 -11.60 12.46 -35.84
CA GLY A 694 -11.62 13.86 -36.25
C GLY A 694 -10.22 14.46 -36.27
N VAL A 695 -9.98 15.35 -37.24
CA VAL A 695 -8.75 16.16 -37.35
C VAL A 695 -9.14 17.60 -37.56
N THR A 696 -8.64 18.48 -36.70
CA THR A 696 -8.97 19.90 -36.70
C THR A 696 -7.69 20.72 -36.59
N THR A 697 -7.59 21.78 -37.37
CA THR A 697 -6.49 22.75 -37.28
C THR A 697 -7.02 24.03 -36.65
N LEU A 698 -6.37 24.47 -35.57
CA LEU A 698 -6.63 25.73 -34.91
C LEU A 698 -5.53 26.72 -35.29
N VAL A 699 -5.91 27.96 -35.57
CA VAL A 699 -5.00 29.07 -35.87
C VAL A 699 -5.25 30.23 -34.92
N SER A 700 -4.20 30.94 -34.55
CA SER A 700 -4.32 32.16 -33.74
C SER A 700 -5.02 33.27 -34.52
N MET A 701 -5.95 33.98 -33.89
CA MET A 701 -6.58 35.16 -34.47
C MET A 701 -5.67 36.37 -34.27
N SER A 702 -4.83 36.66 -35.26
CA SER A 702 -3.96 37.83 -35.26
C SER A 702 -4.73 39.07 -35.71
N ASP A 703 -5.03 40.00 -34.78
CA ASP A 703 -5.24 41.42 -35.18
C ASP A 703 -5.21 42.48 -34.05
N GLU A 704 -5.12 42.14 -32.76
CA GLU A 704 -4.87 43.12 -31.69
C GLU A 704 -4.01 42.47 -30.59
N SER A 705 -3.39 43.30 -29.75
CA SER A 705 -2.35 43.00 -28.74
C SER A 705 -2.53 41.83 -27.75
N ASP A 706 -3.60 41.02 -27.86
CA ASP A 706 -3.91 39.92 -26.95
C ASP A 706 -3.88 38.55 -27.68
N LYS A 707 -2.75 37.83 -27.57
CA LYS A 707 -2.41 36.60 -28.33
C LYS A 707 -3.17 35.33 -27.87
N ARG A 708 -4.42 35.44 -27.43
CA ARG A 708 -5.13 34.36 -26.69
C ARG A 708 -6.38 33.80 -27.36
N ARG A 709 -6.65 34.17 -28.61
CA ARG A 709 -7.82 33.65 -29.34
C ARG A 709 -7.42 32.69 -30.44
N TYR A 710 -8.08 31.54 -30.46
CA TYR A 710 -7.90 30.51 -31.47
C TYR A 710 -9.21 30.21 -32.18
N THR A 711 -9.13 30.07 -33.51
CA THR A 711 -10.24 29.72 -34.39
C THR A 711 -9.88 28.50 -35.24
N THR A 712 -10.89 27.77 -35.66
CA THR A 712 -10.79 26.58 -36.51
C THR A 712 -10.58 26.99 -37.96
N SER A 713 -9.42 26.66 -38.52
CA SER A 713 -9.10 26.92 -39.93
C SER A 713 -9.57 25.78 -40.85
N SER A 714 -9.42 24.54 -40.41
CA SER A 714 -9.84 23.35 -41.17
C SER A 714 -10.30 22.23 -40.25
N ARG A 715 -11.19 21.38 -40.77
CA ARG A 715 -11.67 20.18 -40.07
C ARG A 715 -11.95 19.05 -41.06
N GLY A 716 -11.68 17.83 -40.63
CA GLY A 716 -11.96 16.60 -41.37
C GLY A 716 -12.29 15.46 -40.42
N ILE A 717 -12.90 14.40 -40.95
CA ILE A 717 -13.24 13.20 -40.19
C ILE A 717 -12.98 11.94 -41.02
N VAL A 718 -12.26 10.99 -40.44
CA VAL A 718 -12.16 9.62 -40.94
C VAL A 718 -13.31 8.83 -40.33
N ARG A 719 -14.36 8.58 -41.11
CA ARG A 719 -15.49 7.76 -40.67
C ARG A 719 -15.10 6.30 -40.60
N LYS A 720 -15.68 5.56 -39.65
CA LYS A 720 -15.37 4.14 -39.43
C LYS A 720 -13.87 3.92 -39.21
N ALA A 721 -13.23 4.86 -38.51
CA ALA A 721 -11.84 4.77 -38.12
C ALA A 721 -11.60 3.60 -37.16
N HIS A 722 -12.63 3.19 -36.41
CA HIS A 722 -12.71 1.95 -35.65
C HIS A 722 -14.08 1.29 -35.83
N ALA A 723 -14.26 0.07 -35.32
CA ALA A 723 -15.55 -0.63 -35.28
C ALA A 723 -16.41 -0.26 -34.06
N ALA A 724 -15.83 0.42 -33.06
CA ALA A 724 -16.50 0.90 -31.86
C ALA A 724 -15.96 2.29 -31.44
N ALA A 725 -16.42 2.81 -30.31
CA ALA A 725 -15.99 4.09 -29.75
C ALA A 725 -14.47 4.14 -29.57
N ILE A 726 -13.86 5.28 -29.91
CA ILE A 726 -12.43 5.53 -29.70
C ILE A 726 -12.26 6.21 -28.35
N ASN A 727 -11.68 5.52 -27.38
CA ASN A 727 -11.63 5.98 -25.99
C ASN A 727 -10.28 6.59 -25.59
N GLY A 728 -9.19 6.23 -26.28
CA GLY A 728 -7.87 6.77 -26.02
C GLY A 728 -7.17 7.19 -27.31
N LEU A 729 -6.43 8.28 -27.23
CA LEU A 729 -5.69 8.87 -28.32
C LEU A 729 -4.46 9.61 -27.77
N VAL A 730 -3.30 9.40 -28.39
CA VAL A 730 -2.09 10.22 -28.18
C VAL A 730 -1.46 10.61 -29.51
N LEU A 731 -0.89 11.81 -29.56
CA LEU A 731 -0.08 12.34 -30.66
C LEU A 731 1.40 12.24 -30.33
N VAL A 732 2.18 11.74 -31.29
CA VAL A 732 3.62 11.59 -31.17
C VAL A 732 4.34 12.11 -32.41
N GLN A 733 5.53 12.66 -32.21
CA GLN A 733 6.43 13.07 -33.27
C GLN A 733 7.48 11.99 -33.53
N ARG A 734 7.65 11.60 -34.80
CA ARG A 734 8.71 10.67 -35.21
C ARG A 734 9.24 11.07 -36.58
N GLY A 735 10.55 11.32 -36.67
CA GLY A 735 11.19 11.72 -37.93
C GLY A 735 10.63 13.01 -38.56
N GLY A 736 10.11 13.94 -37.73
CA GLY A 736 9.47 15.18 -38.18
C GLY A 736 8.03 15.01 -38.73
N GLU A 737 7.46 13.81 -38.67
CA GLU A 737 6.05 13.56 -38.99
C GLU A 737 5.22 13.39 -37.71
N THR A 738 3.97 13.84 -37.74
CA THR A 738 2.98 13.59 -36.69
C THR A 738 2.30 12.24 -36.89
N PHE A 739 2.21 11.46 -35.81
CA PHE A 739 1.41 10.24 -35.76
C PHE A 739 0.40 10.31 -34.62
N GLY A 740 -0.80 9.79 -34.86
CA GLY A 740 -1.80 9.55 -33.83
C GLY A 740 -1.89 8.05 -33.53
N ILE A 741 -1.93 7.67 -32.26
CA ILE A 741 -2.14 6.29 -31.82
C ILE A 741 -3.48 6.23 -31.10
N THR A 742 -4.39 5.38 -31.57
CA THR A 742 -5.76 5.27 -31.05
C THR A 742 -6.04 3.89 -30.50
N VAL A 743 -6.85 3.84 -29.44
CA VAL A 743 -7.40 2.62 -28.84
C VAL A 743 -8.91 2.70 -28.75
N SER A 744 -9.58 1.56 -28.95
CA SER A 744 -11.04 1.50 -29.08
C SER A 744 -11.62 0.23 -28.48
N ASN A 745 -12.91 0.26 -28.16
CA ASN A 745 -13.67 -0.88 -27.65
C ASN A 745 -13.78 -2.07 -28.63
N ASP A 746 -13.29 -1.92 -29.85
CA ASP A 746 -13.07 -3.03 -30.78
C ASP A 746 -11.76 -3.81 -30.51
N GLN A 747 -11.05 -3.47 -29.43
CA GLN A 747 -9.77 -4.06 -29.00
C GLN A 747 -8.68 -3.94 -30.07
N ARG A 748 -8.69 -2.85 -30.84
CA ARG A 748 -7.63 -2.52 -31.79
C ARG A 748 -6.81 -1.32 -31.35
N VAL A 749 -5.50 -1.43 -31.53
CA VAL A 749 -4.55 -0.32 -31.48
C VAL A 749 -4.22 0.05 -32.92
N ARG A 750 -4.45 1.30 -33.30
CA ARG A 750 -4.20 1.80 -34.66
C ARG A 750 -3.24 2.98 -34.62
N VAL A 751 -2.31 2.99 -35.58
CA VAL A 751 -1.38 4.10 -35.78
C VAL A 751 -1.74 4.80 -37.07
N TRP A 752 -1.82 6.12 -37.01
CA TRP A 752 -2.24 6.99 -38.11
C TRP A 752 -1.14 8.00 -38.39
N ARG A 753 -0.70 8.12 -39.64
CA ARG A 753 0.08 9.28 -40.08
C ARG A 753 -0.89 10.44 -40.23
N VAL A 754 -0.58 11.57 -39.59
CA VAL A 754 -1.45 12.75 -39.55
C VAL A 754 -0.78 13.90 -40.28
N GLN A 755 -1.48 14.43 -41.28
CA GLN A 755 -1.13 15.65 -41.99
C GLN A 755 -2.37 16.53 -42.08
N VAL A 756 -2.18 17.83 -42.30
CA VAL A 756 -3.30 18.75 -42.54
C VAL A 756 -4.12 18.23 -43.73
N ASN A 757 -5.40 17.95 -43.49
CA ASN A 757 -6.36 17.37 -44.45
C ASN A 757 -6.08 15.94 -44.96
N ASN A 758 -5.09 15.23 -44.42
CA ASN A 758 -4.78 13.86 -44.84
C ASN A 758 -4.38 12.98 -43.66
N VAL A 759 -5.23 12.00 -43.34
CA VAL A 759 -4.97 11.00 -42.29
C VAL A 759 -4.95 9.62 -42.90
N LYS A 760 -3.86 8.89 -42.68
CA LYS A 760 -3.65 7.56 -43.26
C LYS A 760 -3.33 6.55 -42.16
N LEU A 761 -4.07 5.45 -42.14
CA LEU A 761 -3.75 4.29 -41.31
C LEU A 761 -2.41 3.69 -41.75
N VAL A 762 -1.48 3.51 -40.82
CA VAL A 762 -0.16 2.92 -41.08
C VAL A 762 0.06 1.60 -40.33
N ALA A 763 -0.64 1.35 -39.22
CA ALA A 763 -0.62 0.07 -38.51
C ALA A 763 -1.96 -0.21 -37.82
N ASP A 764 -2.31 -1.50 -37.71
CA ASP A 764 -3.51 -2.00 -37.03
C ASP A 764 -3.18 -3.33 -36.36
N SER A 765 -3.35 -3.41 -35.04
CA SER A 765 -3.07 -4.62 -34.27
C SER A 765 -4.14 -4.87 -33.21
N TYR A 766 -4.30 -6.14 -32.83
CA TYR A 766 -5.23 -6.57 -31.78
C TYR A 766 -4.56 -6.45 -30.40
N SER A 767 -5.28 -5.95 -29.40
CA SER A 767 -4.85 -5.91 -28.00
C SER A 767 -5.71 -6.84 -27.14
N GLY A 768 -5.11 -7.46 -26.12
CA GLY A 768 -5.83 -8.24 -25.12
C GLY A 768 -6.57 -7.39 -24.08
N VAL A 769 -6.35 -6.06 -24.07
CA VAL A 769 -7.02 -5.14 -23.14
C VAL A 769 -8.46 -4.92 -23.59
N ALA A 770 -9.41 -5.44 -22.81
CA ALA A 770 -10.83 -5.17 -23.02
C ALA A 770 -11.23 -3.80 -22.46
N ASP A 771 -12.26 -3.19 -23.05
CA ASP A 771 -12.77 -1.85 -22.68
C ASP A 771 -11.65 -0.83 -22.41
N PRO A 772 -10.74 -0.59 -23.39
CA PRO A 772 -9.65 0.36 -23.19
C PRO A 772 -10.23 1.73 -22.82
N GLY A 773 -9.75 2.26 -21.69
CA GLY A 773 -10.19 3.52 -21.12
C GLY A 773 -9.29 4.70 -21.47
N ASP A 774 -7.97 4.50 -21.57
CA ASP A 774 -7.00 5.56 -21.87
C ASP A 774 -5.71 5.00 -22.50
N ILE A 775 -4.85 5.89 -23.00
CA ILE A 775 -3.51 5.58 -23.52
C ILE A 775 -2.53 6.72 -23.18
N ALA A 776 -1.29 6.39 -22.85
CA ALA A 776 -0.24 7.37 -22.54
C ALA A 776 1.09 6.98 -23.19
N VAL A 777 1.93 7.98 -23.48
CA VAL A 777 3.29 7.79 -24.02
C VAL A 777 4.26 7.66 -22.84
N ILE A 778 5.14 6.65 -22.87
CA ILE A 778 6.13 6.39 -21.81
C ILE A 778 7.51 6.93 -22.23
N GLY A 779 8.15 7.67 -21.34
CA GLY A 779 9.49 8.23 -21.56
C GLY A 779 9.50 9.37 -22.57
N GLU A 780 10.70 9.90 -22.82
CA GLU A 780 10.92 10.82 -23.94
C GLU A 780 11.04 10.01 -25.24
N SER A 781 10.48 10.51 -26.33
CA SER A 781 10.66 9.87 -27.63
C SER A 781 12.12 10.00 -28.04
N ASP A 782 12.89 8.90 -27.99
CA ASP A 782 14.28 8.80 -28.47
C ASP A 782 14.41 9.07 -30.00
N GLY A 783 13.36 9.56 -30.67
CA GLY A 783 13.29 9.77 -32.13
C GLY A 783 13.17 8.49 -32.95
N GLU A 784 13.65 7.35 -32.43
CA GLU A 784 13.65 6.06 -33.13
C GLU A 784 12.54 5.09 -32.70
N LYS A 785 12.15 5.09 -31.42
CA LYS A 785 11.12 4.22 -30.85
C LYS A 785 10.18 4.99 -29.95
N VAL A 786 8.90 4.66 -30.02
CA VAL A 786 7.86 5.22 -29.15
C VAL A 786 7.27 4.10 -28.33
N ASN A 787 7.31 4.23 -27.00
CA ASN A 787 6.63 3.33 -26.10
C ASN A 787 5.29 3.94 -25.67
N VAL A 788 4.22 3.17 -25.75
CA VAL A 788 2.90 3.58 -25.25
C VAL A 788 2.34 2.52 -24.32
N VAL A 789 1.64 2.97 -23.28
CA VAL A 789 0.86 2.13 -22.40
C VAL A 789 -0.62 2.38 -22.67
N LEU A 790 -1.39 1.32 -22.84
CA LEU A 790 -2.84 1.39 -22.83
C LEU A 790 -3.41 0.63 -21.64
N GLY A 791 -4.56 1.10 -21.16
CA GLY A 791 -5.22 0.57 -19.98
C GLY A 791 -6.72 0.44 -20.21
N GLY A 792 -7.30 -0.57 -19.57
CA GLY A 792 -8.73 -0.88 -19.57
C GLY A 792 -8.94 -1.97 -18.52
N VAL A 793 -9.56 -3.09 -18.89
CA VAL A 793 -9.46 -4.33 -18.09
C VAL A 793 -8.08 -4.95 -18.34
N GLY A 794 -7.11 -4.56 -17.51
CA GLY A 794 -5.69 -4.88 -17.68
C GLY A 794 -4.91 -3.75 -18.34
N ALA A 795 -3.62 -3.98 -18.56
CA ALA A 795 -2.72 -3.01 -19.18
C ALA A 795 -1.70 -3.71 -20.09
N GLU A 796 -1.32 -3.05 -21.18
CA GLU A 796 -0.29 -3.48 -22.11
C GLU A 796 0.65 -2.33 -22.46
N VAL A 797 1.93 -2.65 -22.62
CA VAL A 797 2.95 -1.71 -23.13
C VAL A 797 3.35 -2.15 -24.53
N TRP A 798 3.33 -1.20 -25.46
CA TRP A 798 3.62 -1.39 -26.88
C TRP A 798 4.79 -0.52 -27.29
N SER A 799 5.64 -1.03 -28.16
CA SER A 799 6.75 -0.28 -28.78
C SER A 799 6.52 -0.21 -30.29
N TRP A 800 6.72 0.97 -30.87
CA TRP A 800 6.56 1.24 -32.30
C TRP A 800 7.78 1.93 -32.91
#